data_AF-A0A1M5JIY2-F1
#
_entry.id   AF-A0A1M5JIY2-F1
#
_cell.length_a   1.000
_cell.length_b   1.000
_cell.length_c   1.000
_cell.angle_alpha   90.00
_cell.angle_beta   90.00
_cell.angle_gamma   90.00
#
_symmetry.space_group_name_H-M   'P 1'
#
loop_
_entity.id
_entity.type
_entity.pdbx_description
1 polymer ?
#
loop_
_entity_poly.entity_id
_entity_poly.type
_entity_poly.pdbx_seq_one_letter_code
_entity_poly.pdbx_strand_id
1 'polypeptide(L)'
;MKKIFLLSLLLMTFVVVSWAVPRPMESITNYNVMLLHGAYGHKNDDGELQGFEENSNLPQAYDAMNYLGNANIGRYVEKVNEKKPRLNQWLRTRIFEEPVYDSAYEAVHNSCVYHWRAFSLPPNSSIENAIELGNRTWNADGKFGGRRALVEEAQEVKTWKVPDSLGQMVEGQKALQIIRQNPDLYRQLASRYILIGHSMGGVVAREYTQNSIYYYGDVDKIITLDSPHEGTGALEMQLNLVKHGFNISESVVSTAVAWGLFALNTRYSFMSKMVGLGAAIWATVHGLSNSIAPFIIEGGLQDYTDEDPLVKYVNPSDKPQKGNISYLKEIEASENQPMFRLMGGEKSITYSDPYKYVTTPLGYLIPEGIIHAVVNFVSQLDQSDDFTSLEAFTLASKAATMGFAASAAVHEQGTNIVPKASSWAENTKSLKDEVADVKRFHFDAAPIDDEDGWRVVSAITLSTAFACMAVDVSLSWFEGARMAANIALGVGSVAAGTNIAVSLASENLFAEIEKSHNLPIKSHNLPIDSVYANQNTWHADYSNSVSPIAGSSVNDTTINPLIMEDFLYERPFVNLALNDTATLNQLQGMSSTDREKSTLNLNCYYIGSKNGVNCALGLFKSSNDLTSTHKNQSLSGLTTPLRFKSESDWSKMGVKVDRWEKVDGLHPDGSENKKGVPIRHVERYEVPAITVEDWIEKYSFVVDDLMPHRLRQIRMNFNFQEEIAWECDIKKDPQADDACNVYKRTGGGQWDSVVVVDTVMENGKKVAKQRTLKTVKHPVLKNGQFDFNPDDYGYYNKLALQKDNQNTVTISTVNKIGLSNTQRFYSIA
;
A
#
# COMPACT_ATOMS: atom_id res chain seq x y z
N MET A 1 -20.42 -41.97 1.07
CA MET A 1 -20.46 -40.86 2.06
C MET A 1 -19.09 -40.24 2.31
N LYS A 2 -18.19 -40.73 3.20
CA LYS A 2 -16.94 -40.01 3.56
C LYS A 2 -16.13 -39.40 2.39
N LYS A 3 -15.89 -40.11 1.29
CA LYS A 3 -15.20 -39.54 0.10
C LYS A 3 -15.96 -38.41 -0.61
N ILE A 4 -17.30 -38.47 -0.63
CA ILE A 4 -18.15 -37.41 -1.20
C ILE A 4 -18.12 -36.20 -0.27
N PHE A 5 -18.22 -36.41 1.05
CA PHE A 5 -18.12 -35.33 2.03
C PHE A 5 -16.76 -34.62 1.96
N LEU A 6 -15.66 -35.37 1.81
CA LEU A 6 -14.33 -34.79 1.59
C LEU A 6 -14.27 -34.00 0.28
N LEU A 7 -14.83 -34.53 -0.82
CA LEU A 7 -14.86 -33.85 -2.12
C LEU A 7 -15.70 -32.56 -2.07
N SER A 8 -16.85 -32.57 -1.39
CA SER A 8 -17.69 -31.39 -1.21
C SER A 8 -17.10 -30.38 -0.23
N LEU A 9 -16.33 -30.83 0.78
CA LEU A 9 -15.56 -29.94 1.64
C LEU A 9 -14.41 -29.28 0.86
N LEU A 10 -13.75 -30.04 -0.02
CA LEU A 10 -12.64 -29.56 -0.84
C LEU A 10 -13.12 -28.62 -1.95
N LEU A 11 -14.29 -28.90 -2.55
CA LEU A 11 -15.02 -27.97 -3.41
C LEU A 11 -15.48 -26.72 -2.64
N MET A 12 -15.99 -26.87 -1.40
CA MET A 12 -16.29 -25.72 -0.54
C MET A 12 -15.05 -24.86 -0.28
N THR A 13 -13.90 -25.43 0.06
CA THR A 13 -12.66 -24.64 0.24
C THR A 13 -12.17 -23.99 -1.05
N PHE A 14 -12.31 -24.65 -2.21
CA PHE A 14 -12.02 -24.02 -3.50
C PHE A 14 -12.98 -22.87 -3.83
N VAL A 15 -14.27 -22.99 -3.45
CA VAL A 15 -15.26 -21.92 -3.63
C VAL A 15 -14.99 -20.77 -2.66
N VAL A 16 -14.78 -21.04 -1.36
CA VAL A 16 -14.58 -20.03 -0.31
C VAL A 16 -13.30 -19.19 -0.53
N VAL A 17 -12.26 -19.74 -1.18
CA VAL A 17 -11.02 -19.01 -1.52
C VAL A 17 -11.14 -18.23 -2.86
N SER A 18 -12.33 -18.14 -3.47
CA SER A 18 -12.50 -17.60 -4.85
C SER A 18 -13.43 -16.37 -5.01
N TRP A 19 -13.86 -15.68 -3.94
CA TRP A 19 -14.84 -14.57 -4.04
C TRP A 19 -14.28 -13.14 -4.00
N ALA A 20 -12.96 -12.99 -4.12
CA ALA A 20 -12.35 -11.77 -4.66
C ALA A 20 -11.56 -12.14 -5.91
N VAL A 21 -12.12 -11.92 -7.10
CA VAL A 21 -11.36 -12.12 -8.34
C VAL A 21 -10.46 -10.89 -8.53
N PRO A 22 -9.12 -11.05 -8.61
CA PRO A 22 -8.21 -9.92 -8.64
C PRO A 22 -8.48 -9.00 -9.85
N ARG A 23 -8.74 -7.73 -9.56
CA ARG A 23 -9.14 -6.74 -10.56
C ARG A 23 -7.93 -6.31 -11.41
N PRO A 24 -8.01 -6.28 -12.75
CA PRO A 24 -6.89 -5.92 -13.62
C PRO A 24 -6.45 -4.45 -13.48
N MET A 25 -5.21 -4.24 -13.10
CA MET A 25 -4.55 -2.92 -13.07
C MET A 25 -3.95 -2.55 -14.42
N GLU A 26 -4.02 -1.28 -14.78
CA GLU A 26 -3.32 -0.76 -15.96
C GLU A 26 -1.80 -0.62 -15.72
N SER A 27 -1.04 -0.29 -16.78
CA SER A 27 0.33 0.22 -16.62
C SER A 27 0.38 1.41 -15.65
N ILE A 28 1.43 1.45 -14.82
CA ILE A 28 1.80 2.56 -13.93
C ILE A 28 1.76 3.95 -14.59
N THR A 29 1.89 4.06 -15.93
CA THR A 29 1.77 5.33 -16.66
C THR A 29 0.37 5.95 -16.58
N ASN A 30 -0.66 5.18 -16.22
CA ASN A 30 -2.04 5.64 -16.05
C ASN A 30 -2.35 6.12 -14.62
N TYR A 31 -1.40 5.92 -13.68
CA TYR A 31 -1.61 6.07 -12.25
C TYR A 31 -0.87 7.26 -11.64
N ASN A 32 -1.51 7.84 -10.62
CA ASN A 32 -0.85 8.61 -9.59
C ASN A 32 -0.76 7.74 -8.33
N VAL A 33 0.45 7.47 -7.84
CA VAL A 33 0.66 6.80 -6.54
C VAL A 33 0.81 7.90 -5.50
N MET A 34 -0.10 8.02 -4.54
CA MET A 34 -0.11 9.13 -3.58
C MET A 34 0.32 8.65 -2.20
N LEU A 35 1.28 9.34 -1.57
CA LEU A 35 1.71 9.03 -0.19
C LEU A 35 0.98 9.95 0.78
N LEU A 36 0.20 9.37 1.70
CA LEU A 36 -0.67 10.11 2.62
C LEU A 36 -0.32 9.78 4.08
N HIS A 37 0.03 10.77 4.92
CA HIS A 37 0.29 10.55 6.35
C HIS A 37 -0.91 10.94 7.25
N GLY A 38 -1.74 11.91 6.83
CA GLY A 38 -3.02 12.28 7.44
C GLY A 38 -3.00 12.86 8.86
N ALA A 39 -1.93 12.69 9.63
CA ALA A 39 -1.75 13.23 10.98
C ALA A 39 -0.30 13.65 11.22
N TYR A 40 -0.15 14.91 11.62
CA TYR A 40 0.96 15.46 12.36
C TYR A 40 0.39 16.52 13.32
N GLY A 41 1.07 16.79 14.43
CA GLY A 41 0.80 17.98 15.25
C GLY A 41 1.01 19.28 14.44
N HIS A 42 0.64 20.43 15.00
CA HIS A 42 0.74 21.72 14.29
C HIS A 42 2.17 22.05 13.85
N LYS A 43 3.16 21.64 14.67
CA LYS A 43 4.59 21.91 14.50
C LYS A 43 5.44 20.66 14.76
N ASN A 44 6.69 20.70 14.30
CA ASN A 44 7.74 19.81 14.80
C ASN A 44 8.47 20.40 16.00
N ASP A 45 9.39 19.62 16.54
CA ASP A 45 10.31 19.92 17.64
C ASP A 45 11.13 21.21 17.39
N ASP A 46 11.47 21.52 16.13
CA ASP A 46 12.14 22.77 15.71
C ASP A 46 11.21 24.02 15.73
N GLY A 47 9.89 23.82 15.94
CA GLY A 47 8.87 24.87 15.92
C GLY A 47 8.36 25.27 14.53
N GLU A 48 8.78 24.58 13.47
CA GLU A 48 8.31 24.77 12.09
C GLU A 48 6.93 24.14 11.88
N LEU A 49 6.04 24.83 11.15
CA LEU A 49 4.72 24.30 10.80
C LEU A 49 4.81 23.00 9.99
N GLN A 50 3.97 22.04 10.34
CA GLN A 50 3.84 20.78 9.58
C GLN A 50 2.94 20.92 8.35
N GLY A 51 1.90 21.75 8.46
CA GLY A 51 1.01 22.13 7.36
C GLY A 51 1.45 23.41 6.64
N PHE A 52 0.49 24.18 6.16
CA PHE A 52 0.70 25.51 5.57
C PHE A 52 -0.52 26.41 5.76
N GLU A 53 -0.28 27.70 5.97
CA GLU A 53 -1.33 28.69 6.27
C GLU A 53 -2.14 29.11 5.03
N GLU A 54 -3.34 29.67 5.25
CA GLU A 54 -4.14 30.32 4.21
C GLU A 54 -3.37 31.48 3.57
N ASN A 55 -3.10 31.41 2.28
CA ASN A 55 -2.38 32.45 1.54
C ASN A 55 -2.78 32.44 0.06
N SER A 56 -3.51 33.47 -0.37
CA SER A 56 -4.02 33.64 -1.73
C SER A 56 -2.93 33.87 -2.80
N ASN A 57 -1.66 34.03 -2.38
CA ASN A 57 -0.51 34.17 -3.27
C ASN A 57 0.29 32.86 -3.46
N LEU A 58 -0.19 31.73 -2.91
CA LEU A 58 0.43 30.42 -3.15
C LEU A 58 0.39 30.08 -4.66
N PRO A 59 1.51 29.68 -5.27
CA PRO A 59 1.54 29.28 -6.68
C PRO A 59 0.78 27.97 -6.91
N GLN A 60 0.31 27.76 -8.13
CA GLN A 60 -0.18 26.45 -8.60
C GLN A 60 0.90 25.37 -8.37
N ALA A 61 0.50 24.10 -8.27
CA ALA A 61 1.40 23.00 -7.93
C ALA A 61 2.58 22.84 -8.91
N TYR A 62 2.37 23.12 -10.19
CA TYR A 62 3.38 23.12 -11.25
C TYR A 62 4.47 24.20 -11.06
N ASP A 63 4.07 25.42 -10.66
CA ASP A 63 4.99 26.56 -10.51
C ASP A 63 5.72 26.56 -9.14
N ALA A 64 5.29 25.69 -8.21
CA ALA A 64 5.89 25.60 -6.88
C ALA A 64 7.28 24.96 -6.96
N MET A 65 8.32 25.73 -6.63
CA MET A 65 9.74 25.29 -6.67
C MET A 65 10.18 24.49 -5.43
N ASN A 66 9.38 24.46 -4.37
CA ASN A 66 9.69 23.83 -3.08
C ASN A 66 8.48 23.07 -2.55
N TYR A 67 8.74 22.14 -1.62
CA TYR A 67 7.72 21.53 -0.77
C TYR A 67 6.93 22.59 0.00
N LEU A 68 5.61 22.37 0.10
CA LEU A 68 4.70 23.19 0.91
C LEU A 68 4.28 22.39 2.15
N GLY A 69 4.72 22.84 3.33
CA GLY A 69 4.59 22.11 4.60
C GLY A 69 5.66 21.03 4.81
N ASN A 70 5.85 20.62 6.06
CA ASN A 70 6.88 19.67 6.48
C ASN A 70 6.37 18.23 6.70
N ALA A 71 5.07 18.01 6.87
CA ALA A 71 4.49 16.67 7.03
C ALA A 71 4.74 15.79 5.78
N ASN A 72 5.54 14.72 5.87
CA ASN A 72 5.92 13.88 4.71
C ASN A 72 6.33 12.44 5.02
N ILE A 73 5.92 11.48 4.16
CA ILE A 73 6.43 10.08 4.15
C ILE A 73 7.70 9.97 3.28
N GLY A 74 8.52 11.00 3.30
CA GLY A 74 9.79 11.09 2.57
C GLY A 74 9.76 12.05 1.40
N ARG A 75 10.89 12.75 1.25
CA ARG A 75 11.16 13.68 0.16
C ARG A 75 11.65 12.91 -1.07
N TYR A 76 11.51 13.51 -2.25
CA TYR A 76 11.97 12.92 -3.52
C TYR A 76 13.49 12.89 -3.65
N VAL A 77 14.15 13.84 -3.00
CA VAL A 77 15.59 13.95 -2.83
C VAL A 77 15.82 14.15 -1.34
N GLU A 78 16.57 13.25 -0.72
CA GLU A 78 16.92 13.34 0.70
C GLU A 78 18.08 14.33 0.89
N LYS A 79 18.18 14.97 2.06
CA LYS A 79 19.35 15.80 2.37
C LYS A 79 20.59 14.89 2.41
N VAL A 80 21.76 15.43 2.03
CA VAL A 80 23.05 14.69 2.06
C VAL A 80 23.38 14.08 3.45
N ASN A 81 22.76 14.59 4.53
CA ASN A 81 22.92 14.12 5.90
C ASN A 81 21.80 13.16 6.38
N GLU A 82 20.71 12.98 5.61
CA GLU A 82 19.61 12.06 5.92
C GLU A 82 20.02 10.64 5.49
N LYS A 83 20.66 9.89 6.40
CA LYS A 83 21.33 8.60 6.09
C LYS A 83 20.39 7.39 5.89
N LYS A 84 19.09 7.57 5.61
CA LYS A 84 18.11 6.47 5.60
C LYS A 84 17.00 6.69 4.54
N PRO A 85 17.09 6.05 3.35
CA PRO A 85 16.09 6.20 2.29
C PRO A 85 14.68 5.87 2.80
N ARG A 86 13.79 6.87 2.80
CA ARG A 86 12.38 6.71 3.18
C ARG A 86 11.57 5.99 2.09
N LEU A 87 10.39 5.50 2.46
CA LEU A 87 9.43 4.79 1.59
C LEU A 87 9.31 5.40 0.18
N ASN A 88 9.20 6.73 0.06
CA ASN A 88 9.10 7.43 -1.22
C ASN A 88 10.25 7.06 -2.18
N GLN A 89 11.51 7.19 -1.74
CA GLN A 89 12.67 6.87 -2.58
C GLN A 89 12.75 5.36 -2.86
N TRP A 90 12.38 4.51 -1.90
CA TRP A 90 12.40 3.06 -2.08
C TRP A 90 11.37 2.58 -3.09
N LEU A 91 10.11 3.01 -2.98
CA LEU A 91 9.06 2.72 -3.97
C LEU A 91 9.52 3.11 -5.37
N ARG A 92 10.01 4.35 -5.52
CA ARG A 92 10.42 4.89 -6.82
C ARG A 92 11.61 4.12 -7.41
N THR A 93 12.66 3.86 -6.64
CA THR A 93 13.92 3.26 -7.18
C THR A 93 13.96 1.73 -7.17
N ARG A 94 13.25 1.06 -6.26
CA ARG A 94 13.26 -0.42 -6.12
C ARG A 94 12.02 -1.08 -6.74
N ILE A 95 10.86 -0.44 -6.65
CA ILE A 95 9.60 -1.02 -7.12
C ILE A 95 9.25 -0.52 -8.53
N PHE A 96 9.19 0.80 -8.75
CA PHE A 96 8.78 1.43 -10.01
C PHE A 96 9.92 1.73 -11.00
N GLU A 97 11.16 1.57 -10.54
CA GLU A 97 12.40 1.69 -11.32
C GLU A 97 12.55 3.06 -12.01
N GLU A 98 12.19 4.12 -11.29
CA GLU A 98 12.52 5.50 -11.63
C GLU A 98 14.01 5.78 -11.43
N PRO A 99 14.60 6.70 -12.22
CA PRO A 99 15.95 7.20 -11.95
C PRO A 99 15.99 7.96 -10.61
N VAL A 100 17.21 8.15 -10.09
CA VAL A 100 17.44 9.19 -9.07
C VAL A 100 17.52 10.53 -9.79
N TYR A 101 16.80 11.53 -9.28
CA TYR A 101 16.70 12.87 -9.86
C TYR A 101 17.54 13.85 -9.05
N ASP A 102 18.15 14.84 -9.71
CA ASP A 102 19.04 15.80 -9.04
C ASP A 102 18.27 16.87 -8.24
N SER A 103 16.97 17.04 -8.50
CA SER A 103 16.12 17.99 -7.77
C SER A 103 14.72 17.43 -7.46
N ALA A 104 14.13 17.91 -6.38
CA ALA A 104 12.77 17.53 -6.00
C ALA A 104 11.71 18.08 -6.98
N TYR A 105 12.00 19.20 -7.65
CA TYR A 105 11.16 19.77 -8.73
C TYR A 105 11.17 18.86 -9.97
N GLU A 106 12.33 18.40 -10.41
CA GLU A 106 12.42 17.45 -11.52
C GLU A 106 11.70 16.13 -11.17
N ALA A 107 11.88 15.65 -9.93
CA ALA A 107 11.22 14.46 -9.45
C ALA A 107 9.68 14.57 -9.46
N VAL A 108 9.07 15.64 -8.94
CA VAL A 108 7.59 15.73 -8.89
C VAL A 108 6.93 15.71 -10.27
N HIS A 109 7.59 16.29 -11.28
CA HIS A 109 7.07 16.36 -12.65
C HIS A 109 7.21 15.04 -13.44
N ASN A 110 8.15 14.17 -13.04
CA ASN A 110 8.46 12.93 -13.77
C ASN A 110 8.12 11.63 -13.01
N SER A 111 7.91 11.72 -11.70
CA SER A 111 7.61 10.59 -10.81
C SER A 111 6.19 10.05 -10.99
N CYS A 112 6.01 8.73 -10.97
CA CYS A 112 4.66 8.15 -10.87
C CYS A 112 4.05 8.42 -9.48
N VAL A 113 4.90 8.46 -8.44
CA VAL A 113 4.55 8.83 -7.07
C VAL A 113 4.36 10.34 -6.97
N TYR A 114 3.18 10.81 -6.59
CA TYR A 114 2.89 12.20 -6.26
C TYR A 114 2.96 12.45 -4.75
N HIS A 115 3.80 13.41 -4.36
CA HIS A 115 3.94 13.93 -3.02
C HIS A 115 4.66 15.30 -3.10
N TRP A 116 3.91 16.40 -3.17
CA TRP A 116 4.49 17.76 -3.28
C TRP A 116 4.16 18.72 -2.12
N ARG A 117 3.18 18.37 -1.29
CA ARG A 117 2.80 19.15 -0.11
C ARG A 117 2.18 18.29 0.98
N ALA A 118 2.19 18.82 2.19
CA ALA A 118 1.37 18.37 3.31
C ALA A 118 -0.14 18.60 3.03
N PHE A 119 -0.99 18.18 3.97
CA PHE A 119 -2.31 18.81 4.14
C PHE A 119 -2.15 20.22 4.72
N SER A 120 -3.10 21.13 4.47
CA SER A 120 -3.10 22.51 4.97
C SER A 120 -3.01 22.54 6.50
N LEU A 121 -3.84 21.72 7.16
CA LEU A 121 -3.87 21.54 8.61
C LEU A 121 -3.77 20.04 8.96
N PRO A 122 -2.57 19.47 9.13
CA PRO A 122 -2.38 18.06 9.50
C PRO A 122 -3.12 17.56 10.75
N PRO A 123 -3.35 18.36 11.83
CA PRO A 123 -4.15 17.94 12.99
C PRO A 123 -5.67 18.13 12.81
N ASN A 124 -6.15 18.38 11.59
CA ASN A 124 -7.57 18.44 11.27
C ASN A 124 -8.22 17.04 11.24
N SER A 125 -9.55 16.99 11.18
CA SER A 125 -10.28 15.72 11.08
C SER A 125 -10.00 15.01 9.75
N SER A 126 -10.10 13.68 9.74
CA SER A 126 -9.86 12.92 8.51
C SER A 126 -10.90 13.19 7.41
N ILE A 127 -12.07 13.72 7.75
CA ILE A 127 -13.10 14.16 6.80
C ILE A 127 -12.63 15.40 6.02
N GLU A 128 -12.12 16.42 6.72
CA GLU A 128 -11.61 17.64 6.07
C GLU A 128 -10.34 17.34 5.26
N ASN A 129 -9.45 16.50 5.78
CA ASN A 129 -8.29 16.02 5.02
C ASN A 129 -8.70 15.15 3.81
N ALA A 130 -9.85 14.46 3.85
CA ALA A 130 -10.39 13.73 2.68
C ALA A 130 -11.04 14.65 1.64
N ILE A 131 -11.66 15.76 2.08
CA ILE A 131 -12.10 16.85 1.20
C ILE A 131 -10.88 17.48 0.51
N GLU A 132 -9.81 17.78 1.25
CA GLU A 132 -8.56 18.32 0.70
C GLU A 132 -7.80 17.31 -0.20
N LEU A 133 -7.94 16.00 0.06
CA LEU A 133 -7.42 14.96 -0.81
C LEU A 133 -8.15 14.92 -2.15
N GLY A 134 -9.48 14.76 -2.10
CA GLY A 134 -10.28 14.27 -3.23
C GLY A 134 -11.41 15.18 -3.73
N ASN A 135 -11.91 16.12 -2.92
CA ASN A 135 -12.98 17.01 -3.37
C ASN A 135 -12.42 18.12 -4.28
N ARG A 136 -12.74 18.03 -5.56
CA ARG A 136 -12.19 18.85 -6.64
C ARG A 136 -12.59 20.34 -6.57
N THR A 137 -13.45 20.73 -5.63
CA THR A 137 -13.81 22.12 -5.32
C THR A 137 -13.19 22.68 -4.02
N TRP A 138 -12.27 21.96 -3.35
CA TRP A 138 -11.73 22.32 -2.03
C TRP A 138 -11.25 23.78 -1.87
N ASN A 139 -10.62 24.38 -2.89
CA ASN A 139 -10.14 25.77 -2.88
C ASN A 139 -11.04 26.73 -3.70
N ALA A 140 -12.37 26.51 -3.72
CA ALA A 140 -13.32 27.34 -4.47
C ALA A 140 -13.43 28.80 -3.99
N ASP A 141 -12.96 29.10 -2.77
CA ASP A 141 -12.90 30.45 -2.21
C ASP A 141 -11.55 31.14 -2.45
N GLY A 142 -10.58 30.46 -3.07
CA GLY A 142 -9.28 31.00 -3.44
C GLY A 142 -8.32 31.26 -2.27
N LYS A 143 -8.64 30.81 -1.05
CA LYS A 143 -7.81 31.01 0.15
C LYS A 143 -6.38 30.50 0.01
N PHE A 144 -6.21 29.37 -0.67
CA PHE A 144 -4.91 28.75 -0.91
C PHE A 144 -4.34 29.11 -2.29
N GLY A 145 -4.74 30.27 -2.84
CA GLY A 145 -4.22 30.80 -4.09
C GLY A 145 -4.45 29.85 -5.25
N GLY A 146 -3.37 29.49 -5.95
CA GLY A 146 -3.40 28.54 -7.05
C GLY A 146 -3.49 27.06 -6.66
N ARG A 147 -3.55 26.67 -5.38
CA ARG A 147 -3.59 25.25 -4.98
C ARG A 147 -4.92 24.56 -5.30
N ARG A 148 -4.93 23.23 -5.30
CA ARG A 148 -6.10 22.37 -5.53
C ARG A 148 -6.11 21.19 -4.56
N ALA A 149 -7.17 20.38 -4.63
CA ALA A 149 -7.17 19.07 -3.97
C ALA A 149 -6.02 18.20 -4.47
N LEU A 150 -5.43 17.36 -3.60
CA LEU A 150 -4.21 16.61 -3.92
C LEU A 150 -4.34 15.73 -5.18
N VAL A 151 -5.51 15.16 -5.45
CA VAL A 151 -5.76 14.39 -6.68
C VAL A 151 -5.68 15.24 -7.95
N GLU A 152 -6.07 16.51 -7.88
CA GLU A 152 -6.00 17.47 -8.99
C GLU A 152 -4.56 17.95 -9.20
N GLU A 153 -3.83 18.24 -8.12
CA GLU A 153 -2.43 18.67 -8.19
C GLU A 153 -1.52 17.57 -8.76
N ALA A 154 -1.82 16.30 -8.49
CA ALA A 154 -1.14 15.15 -9.10
C ALA A 154 -1.33 15.06 -10.63
N GLN A 155 -2.48 15.49 -11.16
CA GLN A 155 -2.69 15.65 -12.60
C GLN A 155 -1.95 16.89 -13.13
N GLU A 156 -2.04 18.01 -12.40
CA GLU A 156 -1.49 19.30 -12.79
C GLU A 156 0.03 19.25 -13.03
N VAL A 157 0.81 18.72 -12.08
CA VAL A 157 2.28 18.64 -12.20
C VAL A 157 2.73 17.71 -13.34
N LYS A 158 1.88 16.77 -13.76
CA LYS A 158 2.15 15.88 -14.90
C LYS A 158 1.67 16.44 -16.23
N THR A 159 1.01 17.60 -16.25
CA THR A 159 0.42 18.17 -17.47
C THR A 159 1.32 19.24 -18.10
N TRP A 160 1.98 18.89 -19.21
CA TRP A 160 2.99 19.71 -19.88
C TRP A 160 2.75 19.80 -21.41
N LYS A 161 3.17 20.92 -22.00
CA LYS A 161 3.21 21.23 -23.44
C LYS A 161 1.98 20.83 -24.25
N VAL A 162 0.83 21.33 -23.81
CA VAL A 162 -0.41 21.28 -24.57
C VAL A 162 -0.55 22.59 -25.37
N PRO A 163 -0.81 22.58 -26.68
CA PRO A 163 -1.01 23.80 -27.46
C PRO A 163 -2.35 24.48 -27.12
N ASP A 164 -2.32 25.79 -26.89
CA ASP A 164 -3.51 26.61 -26.70
C ASP A 164 -4.19 26.99 -28.04
N SER A 165 -5.23 27.83 -27.97
CA SER A 165 -5.98 28.32 -29.14
C SER A 165 -5.17 29.24 -30.07
N LEU A 166 -3.96 29.65 -29.68
CA LEU A 166 -2.99 30.42 -30.46
C LEU A 166 -1.80 29.57 -30.92
N GLY A 167 -1.76 28.28 -30.56
CA GLY A 167 -0.66 27.36 -30.84
C GLY A 167 0.54 27.51 -29.90
N GLN A 168 0.41 28.24 -28.79
CA GLN A 168 1.44 28.35 -27.77
C GLN A 168 1.38 27.14 -26.85
N MET A 169 2.53 26.53 -26.56
CA MET A 169 2.61 25.45 -25.57
C MET A 169 2.39 26.02 -24.17
N VAL A 170 1.38 25.52 -23.46
CA VAL A 170 1.11 25.83 -22.06
C VAL A 170 1.24 24.59 -21.18
N GLU A 171 1.35 24.83 -19.88
CA GLU A 171 1.70 23.84 -18.85
C GLU A 171 0.82 24.06 -17.60
N GLY A 172 0.86 23.15 -16.62
CA GLY A 172 0.10 23.26 -15.36
C GLY A 172 -1.42 23.34 -15.56
N GLN A 173 -2.12 24.18 -14.78
CA GLN A 173 -3.59 24.22 -14.77
C GLN A 173 -4.22 24.65 -16.09
N LYS A 174 -3.54 25.48 -16.88
CA LYS A 174 -4.03 25.91 -18.21
C LYS A 174 -4.04 24.75 -19.18
N ALA A 175 -2.95 23.98 -19.22
CA ALA A 175 -2.86 22.76 -20.01
C ALA A 175 -3.86 21.71 -19.53
N LEU A 176 -4.02 21.54 -18.21
CA LEU A 176 -5.02 20.65 -17.62
C LEU A 176 -6.45 21.05 -18.05
N GLN A 177 -6.79 22.35 -18.07
CA GLN A 177 -8.08 22.81 -18.58
C GLN A 177 -8.27 22.51 -20.07
N ILE A 178 -7.25 22.74 -20.92
CA ILE A 178 -7.33 22.44 -22.36
C ILE A 178 -7.54 20.94 -22.59
N ILE A 179 -6.81 20.08 -21.86
CA ILE A 179 -7.04 18.63 -21.93
C ILE A 179 -8.49 18.32 -21.57
N ARG A 180 -9.00 18.84 -20.43
CA ARG A 180 -10.37 18.57 -19.97
C ARG A 180 -11.48 19.00 -20.96
N GLN A 181 -11.18 19.96 -21.83
CA GLN A 181 -12.04 20.39 -22.93
C GLN A 181 -11.94 19.54 -24.21
N ASN A 182 -10.88 18.76 -24.40
CA ASN A 182 -10.62 17.97 -25.62
C ASN A 182 -10.41 16.47 -25.26
N PRO A 183 -11.45 15.61 -25.37
CA PRO A 183 -11.38 14.19 -25.00
C PRO A 183 -10.21 13.41 -25.60
N ASP A 184 -9.81 13.79 -26.80
CA ASP A 184 -8.66 13.31 -27.58
C ASP A 184 -7.36 13.31 -26.74
N LEU A 185 -7.20 14.31 -25.86
CA LEU A 185 -6.01 14.52 -25.04
C LEU A 185 -6.09 13.89 -23.64
N TYR A 186 -7.25 13.38 -23.21
CA TYR A 186 -7.47 12.89 -21.84
C TYR A 186 -6.47 11.81 -21.38
N ARG A 187 -5.81 11.15 -22.33
CA ARG A 187 -4.85 10.05 -22.16
C ARG A 187 -3.49 10.51 -21.64
N GLN A 188 -3.20 11.80 -21.74
CA GLN A 188 -2.03 12.45 -21.14
C GLN A 188 -2.20 12.61 -19.62
N LEU A 189 -3.41 12.39 -19.07
CA LEU A 189 -3.68 12.43 -17.64
C LEU A 189 -3.61 11.03 -17.03
N ALA A 190 -2.59 10.79 -16.22
CA ALA A 190 -2.68 9.81 -15.14
C ALA A 190 -3.90 10.17 -14.27
N SER A 191 -4.95 9.35 -14.36
CA SER A 191 -6.31 9.68 -13.93
C SER A 191 -6.96 8.59 -13.07
N ARG A 192 -6.24 7.48 -12.85
CA ARG A 192 -6.50 6.49 -11.80
C ARG A 192 -5.53 6.73 -10.63
N TYR A 193 -5.90 6.31 -9.44
CA TYR A 193 -5.10 6.55 -8.23
C TYR A 193 -4.81 5.26 -7.45
N ILE A 194 -3.61 5.18 -6.89
CA ILE A 194 -3.21 4.23 -5.85
C ILE A 194 -2.85 5.07 -4.62
N LEU A 195 -3.55 4.87 -3.51
CA LEU A 195 -3.28 5.61 -2.27
C LEU A 195 -2.44 4.73 -1.34
N ILE A 196 -1.30 5.22 -0.85
CA ILE A 196 -0.47 4.55 0.14
C ILE A 196 -0.51 5.38 1.43
N GLY A 197 -1.37 4.96 2.36
CA GLY A 197 -1.63 5.63 3.62
C GLY A 197 -0.77 5.09 4.76
N HIS A 198 0.03 5.95 5.39
CA HIS A 198 0.64 5.67 6.69
C HIS A 198 -0.14 6.40 7.78
N SER A 199 -0.23 5.83 8.99
CA SER A 199 -0.94 6.48 10.11
C SER A 199 -2.37 6.90 9.71
N MET A 200 -2.87 8.05 10.17
CA MET A 200 -4.17 8.59 9.77
C MET A 200 -4.35 8.80 8.26
N GLY A 201 -3.30 8.73 7.43
CA GLY A 201 -3.41 8.81 5.98
C GLY A 201 -4.20 7.66 5.35
N GLY A 202 -4.23 6.48 5.97
CA GLY A 202 -5.12 5.38 5.57
C GLY A 202 -6.58 5.63 5.97
N VAL A 203 -6.82 6.33 7.08
CA VAL A 203 -8.16 6.82 7.46
C VAL A 203 -8.64 7.87 6.44
N VAL A 204 -7.79 8.83 6.06
CA VAL A 204 -8.12 9.85 5.05
C VAL A 204 -8.40 9.22 3.67
N ALA A 205 -7.64 8.19 3.28
CA ALA A 205 -7.91 7.43 2.05
C ALA A 205 -9.27 6.71 2.09
N ARG A 206 -9.69 6.21 3.26
CA ARG A 206 -11.02 5.64 3.50
C ARG A 206 -12.13 6.71 3.51
N GLU A 207 -12.00 7.78 4.30
CA GLU A 207 -12.96 8.88 4.33
C GLU A 207 -13.20 9.45 2.93
N TYR A 208 -12.19 9.50 2.06
CA TYR A 208 -12.40 9.79 0.64
C TYR A 208 -13.22 8.68 -0.04
N THR A 209 -12.66 7.47 -0.16
CA THR A 209 -13.25 6.39 -1.00
C THR A 209 -14.54 5.76 -0.47
N GLN A 210 -14.92 6.04 0.77
CA GLN A 210 -16.15 5.58 1.41
C GLN A 210 -17.23 6.69 1.45
N ASN A 211 -16.94 7.90 0.97
CA ASN A 211 -17.86 9.04 0.94
C ASN A 211 -18.39 9.35 -0.47
N SER A 212 -19.60 8.84 -0.77
CA SER A 212 -20.25 8.94 -2.07
C SER A 212 -20.71 10.36 -2.49
N ILE A 213 -20.41 11.40 -1.69
CA ILE A 213 -20.73 12.80 -2.06
C ILE A 213 -19.71 13.33 -3.08
N TYR A 214 -18.42 12.98 -2.91
CA TYR A 214 -17.31 13.50 -3.73
C TYR A 214 -16.30 12.45 -4.19
N TYR A 215 -16.48 11.16 -3.85
CA TYR A 215 -15.76 10.06 -4.49
C TYR A 215 -16.50 9.54 -5.72
N TYR A 216 -15.74 9.38 -6.81
CA TYR A 216 -16.26 9.04 -8.13
C TYR A 216 -15.56 7.81 -8.75
N GLY A 217 -15.10 6.87 -7.93
CA GLY A 217 -14.56 5.60 -8.43
C GLY A 217 -13.21 5.70 -9.15
N ASP A 218 -12.40 6.71 -8.84
CA ASP A 218 -11.09 6.99 -9.47
C ASP A 218 -9.88 6.33 -8.78
N VAL A 219 -10.07 5.79 -7.56
CA VAL A 219 -9.06 5.01 -6.84
C VAL A 219 -9.24 3.53 -7.17
N ASP A 220 -8.18 2.85 -7.64
CA ASP A 220 -8.20 1.39 -7.85
C ASP A 220 -7.76 0.62 -6.61
N LYS A 221 -6.82 1.17 -5.84
CA LYS A 221 -6.16 0.47 -4.74
C LYS A 221 -5.80 1.41 -3.59
N ILE A 222 -6.07 0.99 -2.36
CA ILE A 222 -5.56 1.58 -1.12
C ILE A 222 -4.63 0.56 -0.46
N ILE A 223 -3.38 0.96 -0.28
CA ILE A 223 -2.40 0.27 0.57
C ILE A 223 -2.33 1.05 1.87
N THR A 224 -2.41 0.36 3.00
CA THR A 224 -2.26 1.00 4.31
C THR A 224 -1.10 0.37 5.09
N LEU A 225 -0.25 1.22 5.66
CA LEU A 225 0.99 0.87 6.32
C LEU A 225 0.89 1.32 7.78
N ASP A 226 0.74 0.32 8.66
CA ASP A 226 0.29 0.48 10.04
C ASP A 226 -0.90 1.45 10.18
N SER A 227 -1.96 1.06 9.47
CA SER A 227 -3.21 1.77 9.22
C SER A 227 -4.13 0.73 8.54
N PRO A 228 -5.48 0.78 8.64
CA PRO A 228 -6.32 1.93 8.30
C PRO A 228 -6.99 2.62 9.49
N HIS A 229 -6.68 2.17 10.72
CA HIS A 229 -7.22 2.57 12.02
C HIS A 229 -8.74 2.46 12.21
N GLU A 230 -9.12 2.26 13.48
CA GLU A 230 -10.50 2.15 13.96
C GLU A 230 -10.76 2.96 15.24
N GLY A 231 -9.85 3.89 15.52
CA GLY A 231 -9.65 4.59 16.80
C GLY A 231 -8.39 4.08 17.51
N THR A 232 -7.88 4.88 18.44
CA THR A 232 -6.78 4.49 19.34
C THR A 232 -6.84 5.34 20.61
N GLY A 233 -6.59 4.71 21.76
CA GLY A 233 -6.40 5.42 23.03
C GLY A 233 -5.02 6.07 23.17
N ALA A 234 -4.09 5.81 22.24
CA ALA A 234 -2.73 6.34 22.29
C ALA A 234 -2.66 7.87 22.35
N LEU A 235 -3.58 8.56 21.66
CA LEU A 235 -3.66 10.01 21.66
C LEU A 235 -4.21 10.56 23.00
N GLU A 236 -5.14 9.83 23.64
CA GLU A 236 -5.63 10.16 24.98
C GLU A 236 -4.56 9.92 26.05
N MET A 237 -3.76 8.86 25.89
CA MET A 237 -2.59 8.56 26.72
C MET A 237 -1.52 9.65 26.58
N GLN A 238 -1.20 10.07 25.34
CA GLN A 238 -0.28 11.17 25.06
C GLN A 238 -0.73 12.49 25.73
N LEU A 239 -2.01 12.86 25.57
CA LEU A 239 -2.58 14.04 26.23
C LEU A 239 -2.56 13.91 27.76
N ASN A 240 -2.77 12.70 28.30
CA ASN A 240 -2.69 12.42 29.74
C ASN A 240 -1.25 12.60 30.28
N LEU A 241 -0.23 12.05 29.60
CA LEU A 241 1.18 12.20 29.98
C LEU A 241 1.62 13.67 30.04
N VAL A 242 1.26 14.46 29.02
CA VAL A 242 1.58 15.89 28.96
C VAL A 242 0.89 16.67 30.09
N LYS A 243 -0.40 16.38 30.37
CA LYS A 243 -1.16 17.06 31.44
C LYS A 243 -0.67 16.73 32.84
N HIS A 244 -0.32 15.47 33.11
CA HIS A 244 0.11 15.04 34.44
C HIS A 244 1.59 15.37 34.73
N GLY A 245 2.36 15.73 33.70
CA GLY A 245 3.61 16.49 33.83
C GLY A 245 4.60 15.91 34.84
N PHE A 246 4.67 14.57 34.92
CA PHE A 246 5.38 13.74 35.89
C PHE A 246 5.77 14.44 37.20
N ASN A 247 4.99 14.26 38.26
CA ASN A 247 5.27 14.85 39.59
C ASN A 247 6.54 14.28 40.26
N ILE A 248 7.72 14.76 39.83
CA ILE A 248 9.05 14.43 40.39
C ILE A 248 9.11 14.67 41.91
N SER A 249 8.26 15.54 42.44
CA SER A 249 8.13 15.89 43.86
C SER A 249 7.84 14.71 44.79
N GLU A 250 7.07 13.70 44.37
CA GLU A 250 6.81 12.51 45.20
C GLU A 250 8.03 11.58 45.29
N SER A 251 8.89 11.58 44.26
CA SER A 251 10.02 10.63 44.13
C SER A 251 11.03 10.70 45.28
N VAL A 252 11.23 11.88 45.87
CA VAL A 252 12.20 12.07 46.98
C VAL A 252 11.67 11.45 48.27
N VAL A 253 10.37 11.59 48.54
CA VAL A 253 9.73 11.05 49.75
C VAL A 253 9.58 9.53 49.63
N SER A 254 9.12 9.04 48.48
CA SER A 254 8.95 7.61 48.23
C SER A 254 10.28 6.86 48.30
N THR A 255 11.32 7.35 47.62
CA THR A 255 12.67 6.76 47.63
C THR A 255 13.28 6.74 49.03
N ALA A 256 13.13 7.82 49.81
CA ALA A 256 13.60 7.88 51.19
C ALA A 256 12.86 6.89 52.11
N VAL A 257 11.54 6.75 51.96
CA VAL A 257 10.72 5.77 52.69
C VAL A 257 11.13 4.34 52.33
N ALA A 258 11.39 4.05 51.06
CA ALA A 258 11.79 2.72 50.60
C ALA A 258 13.18 2.30 51.07
N TRP A 259 14.19 3.18 50.97
CA TRP A 259 15.51 2.95 51.59
C TRP A 259 15.42 2.82 53.12
N GLY A 260 14.54 3.58 53.77
CA GLY A 260 14.22 3.43 55.19
C GLY A 260 13.63 2.05 55.52
N LEU A 261 12.66 1.58 54.74
CA LEU A 261 12.05 0.26 54.89
C LEU A 261 13.07 -0.87 54.68
N PHE A 262 13.99 -0.76 53.71
CA PHE A 262 15.12 -1.69 53.56
C PHE A 262 16.04 -1.70 54.78
N ALA A 263 16.48 -0.53 55.24
CA ALA A 263 17.39 -0.38 56.39
C ALA A 263 16.78 -0.90 57.71
N LEU A 264 15.46 -0.85 57.85
CA LEU A 264 14.71 -1.40 58.99
C LEU A 264 14.50 -2.93 58.87
N ASN A 265 14.09 -3.42 57.69
CA ASN A 265 13.65 -4.81 57.52
C ASN A 265 14.79 -5.83 57.34
N THR A 266 15.99 -5.40 56.95
CA THR A 266 17.18 -6.27 56.85
C THR A 266 17.58 -6.96 58.18
N ARG A 267 17.06 -6.49 59.32
CA ARG A 267 17.42 -6.94 60.67
C ARG A 267 16.57 -8.11 61.22
N TYR A 268 15.54 -8.57 60.52
CA TYR A 268 14.61 -9.59 61.01
C TYR A 268 14.59 -10.86 60.11
N SER A 269 13.44 -11.55 60.06
CA SER A 269 13.28 -12.90 59.48
C SER A 269 13.44 -12.93 57.95
N PHE A 270 13.40 -14.13 57.36
CA PHE A 270 13.42 -14.31 55.90
C PHE A 270 12.39 -13.41 55.18
N MET A 271 11.19 -13.27 55.74
CA MET A 271 10.14 -12.42 55.19
C MET A 271 10.51 -10.93 55.14
N SER A 272 11.10 -10.40 56.21
CA SER A 272 11.52 -9.00 56.22
C SER A 272 12.72 -8.78 55.28
N LYS A 273 13.60 -9.77 55.11
CA LYS A 273 14.67 -9.70 54.11
C LYS A 273 14.11 -9.61 52.68
N MET A 274 13.06 -10.37 52.34
CA MET A 274 12.38 -10.24 51.05
C MET A 274 11.69 -8.88 50.87
N VAL A 275 10.92 -8.42 51.87
CA VAL A 275 10.29 -7.08 51.83
C VAL A 275 11.32 -5.95 51.72
N GLY A 276 12.44 -6.07 52.43
CA GLY A 276 13.55 -5.14 52.34
C GLY A 276 14.22 -5.15 50.97
N LEU A 277 14.49 -6.33 50.40
CA LEU A 277 15.07 -6.46 49.06
C LEU A 277 14.15 -5.84 48.00
N GLY A 278 12.85 -6.12 48.08
CA GLY A 278 11.83 -5.47 47.25
C GLY A 278 11.86 -3.95 47.37
N ALA A 279 11.92 -3.40 48.58
CA ALA A 279 12.01 -1.96 48.81
C ALA A 279 13.31 -1.32 48.27
N ALA A 280 14.45 -2.02 48.36
CA ALA A 280 15.71 -1.55 47.78
C ALA A 280 15.69 -1.55 46.25
N ILE A 281 15.13 -2.61 45.65
CA ILE A 281 14.94 -2.71 44.19
C ILE A 281 13.97 -1.63 43.71
N TRP A 282 12.85 -1.42 44.39
CA TRP A 282 11.87 -0.36 44.10
C TRP A 282 12.50 1.05 44.13
N ALA A 283 13.39 1.30 45.10
CA ALA A 283 14.15 2.55 45.18
C ALA A 283 15.21 2.68 44.07
N THR A 284 15.75 1.57 43.55
CA THR A 284 16.65 1.57 42.38
C THR A 284 15.87 1.84 41.09
N VAL A 285 14.69 1.21 40.93
CA VAL A 285 13.78 1.42 39.80
C VAL A 285 13.32 2.88 39.73
N HIS A 286 12.92 3.50 40.85
CA HIS A 286 12.59 4.93 40.88
C HIS A 286 13.80 5.86 40.61
N GLY A 287 15.02 5.43 40.98
CA GLY A 287 16.25 6.13 40.59
C GLY A 287 16.45 6.15 39.07
N LEU A 288 16.12 5.04 38.39
CA LEU A 288 16.21 4.91 36.94
C LEU A 288 15.07 5.65 36.21
N SER A 289 13.83 5.59 36.70
CA SER A 289 12.69 6.27 36.06
C SER A 289 12.90 7.79 35.92
N ASN A 290 13.57 8.41 36.90
CA ASN A 290 13.94 9.83 36.85
C ASN A 290 14.95 10.19 35.74
N SER A 291 15.71 9.23 35.21
CA SER A 291 16.57 9.42 34.02
C SER A 291 15.83 9.15 32.70
N ILE A 292 14.63 8.60 32.75
CA ILE A 292 13.89 8.04 31.61
C ILE A 292 12.66 8.88 31.27
N ALA A 293 12.05 9.56 32.24
CA ALA A 293 10.96 10.52 32.03
C ALA A 293 11.24 11.56 30.91
N PRO A 294 12.46 12.13 30.74
CA PRO A 294 12.75 13.01 29.60
C PRO A 294 12.56 12.32 28.24
N PHE A 295 13.03 11.07 28.09
CA PHE A 295 12.88 10.33 26.83
C PHE A 295 11.41 10.03 26.50
N ILE A 296 10.55 9.85 27.49
CA ILE A 296 9.11 9.60 27.28
C ILE A 296 8.35 10.89 26.90
N ILE A 297 8.83 12.05 27.34
CA ILE A 297 8.27 13.37 26.99
C ILE A 297 8.79 13.85 25.61
N GLU A 298 10.11 13.78 25.40
CA GLU A 298 10.79 14.27 24.20
C GLU A 298 10.75 13.27 23.03
N GLY A 299 10.51 11.98 23.29
CA GLY A 299 10.62 10.87 22.33
C GLY A 299 9.52 10.74 21.27
N GLY A 300 8.83 11.83 20.92
CA GLY A 300 7.88 11.86 19.79
C GLY A 300 6.42 12.19 20.14
N LEU A 301 6.13 12.72 21.32
CA LEU A 301 4.80 13.26 21.64
C LEU A 301 4.57 14.58 20.86
N GLN A 302 4.03 14.46 19.65
CA GLN A 302 3.66 15.61 18.81
C GLN A 302 2.72 16.61 19.51
N ASP A 303 2.81 17.89 19.15
CA ASP A 303 1.99 18.96 19.73
C ASP A 303 0.52 18.85 19.26
N TYR A 304 -0.30 18.23 20.11
CA TYR A 304 -1.75 18.07 20.00
C TYR A 304 -2.43 18.56 21.28
N THR A 305 -3.64 19.10 21.13
CA THR A 305 -4.45 19.67 22.21
C THR A 305 -5.83 19.02 22.26
N ASP A 306 -6.51 19.07 23.42
CA ASP A 306 -7.91 18.61 23.56
C ASP A 306 -8.89 19.30 22.59
N GLU A 307 -8.51 20.48 22.08
CA GLU A 307 -9.34 21.25 21.17
C GLU A 307 -9.22 20.79 19.71
N ASP A 308 -8.18 20.02 19.35
CA ASP A 308 -7.92 19.65 17.96
C ASP A 308 -9.01 18.74 17.35
N PRO A 309 -9.42 18.99 16.09
CA PRO A 309 -10.41 18.15 15.42
C PRO A 309 -10.00 16.69 15.29
N LEU A 310 -8.70 16.40 15.14
CA LEU A 310 -8.20 15.02 15.07
C LEU A 310 -8.45 14.24 16.38
N VAL A 311 -8.22 14.85 17.55
CA VAL A 311 -8.42 14.19 18.86
C VAL A 311 -9.86 13.73 19.04
N LYS A 312 -10.82 14.60 18.69
CA LYS A 312 -12.26 14.32 18.73
C LYS A 312 -12.68 13.29 17.67
N TYR A 313 -12.00 13.25 16.53
CA TYR A 313 -12.29 12.32 15.46
C TYR A 313 -11.85 10.88 15.78
N VAL A 314 -10.67 10.67 16.40
CA VAL A 314 -10.11 9.32 16.64
C VAL A 314 -10.55 8.67 17.96
N ASN A 315 -11.27 9.41 18.80
CA ASN A 315 -11.64 8.96 20.15
C ASN A 315 -12.35 7.58 20.13
N PRO A 316 -11.86 6.57 20.85
CA PRO A 316 -12.40 5.21 20.81
C PRO A 316 -13.72 5.04 21.59
N SER A 317 -14.07 6.00 22.45
CA SER A 317 -15.18 5.90 23.40
C SER A 317 -16.52 6.42 22.88
N ASP A 318 -16.53 7.10 21.72
CA ASP A 318 -17.73 7.70 21.16
C ASP A 318 -18.68 6.67 20.53
N LYS A 319 -19.98 6.82 20.82
CA LYS A 319 -21.03 6.13 20.06
C LYS A 319 -21.03 6.62 18.60
N PRO A 320 -21.42 5.79 17.61
CA PRO A 320 -21.46 6.16 16.19
C PRO A 320 -22.03 7.55 15.92
N GLN A 321 -21.14 8.50 15.68
CA GLN A 321 -21.43 9.92 15.52
C GLN A 321 -20.79 10.43 14.23
N LYS A 322 -21.58 11.08 13.39
CA LYS A 322 -21.10 11.67 12.13
C LYS A 322 -20.08 12.76 12.47
N GLY A 323 -18.81 12.52 12.11
CA GLY A 323 -17.68 13.36 12.52
C GLY A 323 -16.60 12.64 13.36
N ASN A 324 -16.79 11.35 13.67
CA ASN A 324 -15.85 10.52 14.42
C ASN A 324 -15.66 9.14 13.73
N ILE A 325 -14.51 8.51 13.94
CA ILE A 325 -14.10 7.23 13.31
C ILE A 325 -15.07 6.06 13.58
N SER A 326 -15.85 6.12 14.66
CA SER A 326 -16.98 5.22 14.95
C SER A 326 -18.02 5.16 13.82
N TYR A 327 -18.24 6.26 13.09
CA TYR A 327 -19.13 6.30 11.93
C TYR A 327 -18.51 5.64 10.69
N LEU A 328 -17.22 5.88 10.43
CA LEU A 328 -16.49 5.30 9.29
C LEU A 328 -16.44 3.76 9.33
N LYS A 329 -16.35 3.18 10.53
CA LYS A 329 -16.41 1.72 10.76
C LYS A 329 -17.76 1.10 10.37
N GLU A 330 -18.84 1.87 10.51
CA GLU A 330 -20.21 1.42 10.28
C GLU A 330 -20.65 1.51 8.80
N ILE A 331 -19.84 2.12 7.92
CA ILE A 331 -20.12 2.21 6.48
C ILE A 331 -19.98 0.81 5.83
N GLU A 332 -21.02 0.40 5.12
CA GLU A 332 -21.13 -0.87 4.39
C GLU A 332 -20.25 -0.89 3.13
N ALA A 333 -20.05 -2.08 2.53
CA ALA A 333 -19.31 -2.19 1.28
C ALA A 333 -20.10 -1.61 0.09
N SER A 334 -19.40 -1.30 -1.01
CA SER A 334 -20.06 -0.95 -2.28
C SER A 334 -19.20 -1.36 -3.48
N GLU A 335 -19.86 -1.65 -4.61
CA GLU A 335 -19.21 -2.12 -5.85
C GLU A 335 -18.00 -1.27 -6.28
N ASN A 336 -18.09 0.05 -6.06
CA ASN A 336 -17.10 1.06 -6.45
C ASN A 336 -15.92 1.23 -5.48
N GLN A 337 -15.86 0.48 -4.38
CA GLN A 337 -14.73 0.54 -3.45
C GLN A 337 -13.44 0.00 -4.10
N PRO A 338 -12.27 0.55 -3.72
CA PRO A 338 -10.97 0.11 -4.22
C PRO A 338 -10.57 -1.26 -3.61
N MET A 339 -9.53 -1.86 -4.17
CA MET A 339 -8.84 -2.98 -3.53
C MET A 339 -8.09 -2.49 -2.29
N PHE A 340 -8.20 -3.18 -1.15
CA PHE A 340 -7.50 -2.83 0.08
C PHE A 340 -6.35 -3.81 0.36
N ARG A 341 -5.21 -3.28 0.79
CA ARG A 341 -4.01 -4.06 1.17
C ARG A 341 -3.48 -3.51 2.49
N LEU A 342 -3.82 -4.16 3.60
CA LEU A 342 -3.58 -3.68 4.95
C LEU A 342 -2.33 -4.35 5.55
N MET A 343 -1.34 -3.56 5.95
CA MET A 343 -0.20 -3.99 6.74
C MET A 343 -0.33 -3.43 8.16
N GLY A 344 -0.31 -4.29 9.18
CA GLY A 344 -0.44 -3.87 10.58
C GLY A 344 0.59 -4.51 11.51
N GLY A 345 1.02 -3.77 12.53
CA GLY A 345 2.04 -4.21 13.47
C GLY A 345 1.53 -5.17 14.55
N GLU A 346 2.41 -6.09 14.96
CA GLU A 346 2.23 -7.00 16.10
C GLU A 346 3.50 -7.01 16.98
N LYS A 347 3.46 -7.72 18.12
CA LYS A 347 4.63 -8.03 18.97
C LYS A 347 5.30 -6.83 19.69
N SER A 348 4.87 -5.60 19.43
CA SER A 348 5.20 -4.39 20.22
C SER A 348 4.03 -4.01 21.13
N ILE A 349 4.34 -3.24 22.18
CA ILE A 349 3.31 -2.59 23.01
C ILE A 349 2.64 -1.44 22.23
N THR A 350 1.33 -1.23 22.41
CA THR A 350 0.64 0.02 22.04
C THR A 350 0.17 0.78 23.29
N TYR A 351 0.15 2.11 23.22
CA TYR A 351 -0.60 2.91 24.19
C TYR A 351 -2.11 2.64 24.08
N SER A 352 -2.80 2.64 25.23
CA SER A 352 -4.23 2.35 25.38
C SER A 352 -4.95 3.50 26.07
N ASP A 353 -6.28 3.51 26.04
CA ASP A 353 -7.10 4.50 26.77
C ASP A 353 -6.82 4.41 28.29
N PRO A 354 -6.30 5.46 28.93
CA PRO A 354 -5.94 5.44 30.35
C PRO A 354 -7.14 5.37 31.31
N TYR A 355 -8.37 5.60 30.84
CA TYR A 355 -9.57 5.61 31.68
C TYR A 355 -10.32 4.26 31.70
N LYS A 356 -10.00 3.36 30.76
CA LYS A 356 -10.73 2.12 30.45
C LYS A 356 -10.85 1.11 31.61
N TYR A 357 -9.89 1.08 32.55
CA TYR A 357 -9.80 0.02 33.58
C TYR A 357 -9.52 0.48 35.03
N VAL A 358 -9.34 1.78 35.32
CA VAL A 358 -8.79 2.25 36.61
C VAL A 358 -9.76 2.13 37.80
N THR A 359 -11.03 1.78 37.57
CA THR A 359 -12.12 1.85 38.57
C THR A 359 -12.21 0.63 39.52
N THR A 360 -11.11 0.29 40.21
CA THR A 360 -11.16 -0.64 41.36
C THR A 360 -11.04 0.09 42.72
N PRO A 361 -11.75 -0.34 43.79
CA PRO A 361 -11.68 0.32 45.10
C PRO A 361 -10.29 0.36 45.76
N LEU A 362 -9.34 -0.45 45.28
CA LEU A 362 -7.95 -0.46 45.73
C LEU A 362 -7.15 0.78 45.25
N GLY A 363 -7.63 1.49 44.22
CA GLY A 363 -7.00 2.71 43.69
C GLY A 363 -6.83 3.85 44.69
N TYR A 364 -7.57 3.84 45.81
CA TYR A 364 -7.42 4.82 46.89
C TYR A 364 -6.24 4.52 47.85
N LEU A 365 -5.56 3.38 47.71
CA LEU A 365 -4.51 2.92 48.64
C LEU A 365 -3.23 2.43 47.95
N ILE A 366 -3.22 2.27 46.63
CA ILE A 366 -2.06 1.81 45.85
C ILE A 366 -1.73 2.89 44.80
N PRO A 367 -0.46 3.35 44.69
CA PRO A 367 -0.04 4.30 43.67
C PRO A 367 -0.38 3.85 42.24
N GLU A 368 -0.86 4.78 41.42
CA GLU A 368 -1.47 4.48 40.11
C GLU A 368 -0.53 3.70 39.18
N GLY A 369 0.76 4.06 39.11
CA GLY A 369 1.74 3.33 38.30
C GLY A 369 1.97 1.87 38.71
N ILE A 370 1.71 1.49 39.97
CA ILE A 370 1.74 0.08 40.38
C ILE A 370 0.50 -0.67 39.87
N ILE A 371 -0.65 0.01 39.80
CA ILE A 371 -1.88 -0.55 39.24
C ILE A 371 -1.72 -0.74 37.73
N HIS A 372 -1.29 0.31 37.00
CA HIS A 372 -0.98 0.22 35.57
C HIS A 372 0.06 -0.86 35.28
N ALA A 373 1.14 -0.96 36.06
CA ALA A 373 2.15 -2.00 35.87
C ALA A 373 1.57 -3.43 35.94
N VAL A 374 0.71 -3.71 36.93
CA VAL A 374 0.09 -5.03 37.10
C VAL A 374 -0.95 -5.30 36.02
N VAL A 375 -1.81 -4.33 35.69
CA VAL A 375 -2.83 -4.49 34.65
C VAL A 375 -2.19 -4.68 33.28
N ASN A 376 -1.20 -3.85 32.92
CA ASN A 376 -0.43 -3.98 31.68
C ASN A 376 0.21 -5.37 31.55
N PHE A 377 0.88 -5.86 32.60
CA PHE A 377 1.52 -7.18 32.58
C PHE A 377 0.51 -8.30 32.26
N VAL A 378 -0.66 -8.27 32.91
CA VAL A 378 -1.70 -9.29 32.71
C VAL A 378 -2.34 -9.16 31.32
N SER A 379 -2.70 -7.95 30.88
CA SER A 379 -3.35 -7.74 29.58
C SER A 379 -2.47 -8.09 28.38
N GLN A 380 -1.15 -7.91 28.48
CA GLN A 380 -0.22 -8.32 27.42
C GLN A 380 -0.05 -9.84 27.33
N LEU A 381 -0.05 -10.55 28.47
CA LEU A 381 -0.03 -12.02 28.48
C LEU A 381 -1.35 -12.60 27.92
N ASP A 382 -2.49 -11.99 28.26
CA ASP A 382 -3.82 -12.39 27.78
C ASP A 382 -4.00 -12.20 26.26
N GLN A 383 -3.23 -11.29 25.65
CA GLN A 383 -3.22 -11.03 24.21
C GLN A 383 -2.14 -11.80 23.43
N SER A 384 -1.32 -12.64 24.10
CA SER A 384 -0.33 -13.46 23.40
C SER A 384 -0.87 -14.85 23.07
N ASP A 385 -0.66 -15.28 21.82
CA ASP A 385 -1.05 -16.62 21.34
C ASP A 385 -0.34 -17.77 22.11
N ASP A 386 0.80 -17.48 22.76
CA ASP A 386 1.46 -18.37 23.73
C ASP A 386 1.98 -17.57 24.94
N PHE A 387 1.12 -17.44 25.96
CA PHE A 387 1.46 -16.84 27.26
C PHE A 387 2.61 -17.52 28.02
N THR A 388 3.09 -18.69 27.58
CA THR A 388 4.26 -19.38 28.17
C THR A 388 5.57 -19.10 27.45
N SER A 389 5.52 -18.42 26.29
CA SER A 389 6.68 -18.09 25.48
C SER A 389 7.59 -17.03 26.13
N LEU A 390 8.88 -17.08 25.79
CA LEU A 390 9.87 -16.06 26.19
C LEU A 390 9.47 -14.66 25.71
N GLU A 391 8.87 -14.59 24.52
CA GLU A 391 8.42 -13.38 23.86
C GLU A 391 7.23 -12.73 24.61
N ALA A 392 6.20 -13.51 24.95
CA ALA A 392 5.04 -13.04 25.73
C ALA A 392 5.45 -12.45 27.08
N PHE A 393 6.32 -13.15 27.81
CA PHE A 393 6.86 -12.64 29.08
C PHE A 393 7.69 -11.38 28.88
N THR A 394 8.50 -11.29 27.82
CA THR A 394 9.29 -10.10 27.48
C THR A 394 8.38 -8.90 27.19
N LEU A 395 7.31 -9.09 26.42
CA LEU A 395 6.37 -8.03 26.07
C LEU A 395 5.56 -7.52 27.28
N ALA A 396 5.05 -8.45 28.10
CA ALA A 396 4.40 -8.12 29.36
C ALA A 396 5.32 -7.37 30.34
N SER A 397 6.62 -7.69 30.33
CA SER A 397 7.65 -7.04 31.16
C SER A 397 7.92 -5.59 30.71
N LYS A 398 8.04 -5.37 29.39
CA LYS A 398 8.13 -4.02 28.77
C LYS A 398 6.91 -3.18 29.15
N ALA A 399 5.71 -3.77 29.09
CA ALA A 399 4.46 -3.07 29.41
C ALA A 399 4.26 -2.78 30.91
N ALA A 400 4.67 -3.70 31.79
CA ALA A 400 4.71 -3.47 33.24
C ALA A 400 5.64 -2.31 33.59
N THR A 401 6.78 -2.23 32.89
CA THR A 401 7.77 -1.16 33.02
C THR A 401 7.20 0.20 32.62
N MET A 402 6.47 0.28 31.52
CA MET A 402 5.75 1.51 31.13
C MET A 402 4.64 1.88 32.11
N GLY A 403 3.90 0.90 32.64
CA GLY A 403 2.93 1.15 33.71
C GLY A 403 3.57 1.74 34.95
N PHE A 404 4.74 1.22 35.36
CA PHE A 404 5.43 1.68 36.56
C PHE A 404 6.14 3.03 36.39
N ALA A 405 6.96 3.16 35.36
CA ALA A 405 7.83 4.32 35.18
C ALA A 405 7.14 5.51 34.50
N ALA A 406 6.08 5.25 33.72
CA ALA A 406 5.35 6.28 32.97
C ALA A 406 3.89 6.47 33.43
N SER A 407 3.38 5.69 34.39
CA SER A 407 1.94 5.59 34.68
C SER A 407 1.08 5.32 33.42
N ALA A 408 1.67 4.69 32.40
CA ALA A 408 1.06 4.57 31.09
C ALA A 408 0.21 3.30 30.96
N ALA A 409 -1.02 3.45 30.50
CA ALA A 409 -1.84 2.34 30.04
C ALA A 409 -1.29 1.82 28.69
N VAL A 410 -0.77 0.59 28.71
CA VAL A 410 -0.31 -0.15 27.54
C VAL A 410 -0.86 -1.57 27.62
N HIS A 411 -2.19 -1.65 27.58
CA HIS A 411 -2.96 -2.89 27.77
C HIS A 411 -3.06 -3.72 26.49
N GLU A 412 -2.77 -3.13 25.32
CA GLU A 412 -3.02 -3.73 24.01
C GLU A 412 -1.69 -3.98 23.25
N GLN A 413 -1.67 -4.97 22.36
CA GLN A 413 -0.57 -5.22 21.42
C GLN A 413 -0.76 -4.45 20.11
N GLY A 414 0.33 -4.08 19.44
CA GLY A 414 0.29 -3.34 18.18
C GLY A 414 1.62 -2.67 17.85
N THR A 415 1.59 -1.46 17.29
CA THR A 415 2.72 -0.51 17.35
C THR A 415 2.47 0.52 18.46
N ASN A 416 3.46 1.33 18.83
CA ASN A 416 3.32 2.32 19.93
C ASN A 416 2.02 3.16 19.92
N ILE A 417 1.48 3.50 18.74
CA ILE A 417 0.29 4.34 18.54
C ILE A 417 -0.96 3.52 18.17
N VAL A 418 -0.80 2.28 17.70
CA VAL A 418 -1.83 1.58 16.91
C VAL A 418 -2.05 0.14 17.39
N PRO A 419 -3.20 -0.18 18.01
CA PRO A 419 -3.55 -1.55 18.37
C PRO A 419 -3.68 -2.48 17.14
N LYS A 420 -3.29 -3.76 17.29
CA LYS A 420 -3.38 -4.82 16.27
C LYS A 420 -4.74 -4.86 15.57
N ALA A 421 -5.84 -4.93 16.33
CA ALA A 421 -7.20 -4.93 15.79
C ALA A 421 -7.54 -3.66 14.97
N SER A 422 -6.93 -2.52 15.34
CA SER A 422 -7.10 -1.21 14.69
C SER A 422 -6.29 -1.10 13.39
N SER A 423 -5.07 -1.65 13.35
CA SER A 423 -4.25 -1.72 12.13
C SER A 423 -4.76 -2.77 11.13
N TRP A 424 -5.45 -3.82 11.59
CA TRP A 424 -6.04 -4.86 10.74
C TRP A 424 -7.49 -4.59 10.31
N ALA A 425 -8.11 -3.50 10.77
CA ALA A 425 -9.52 -3.18 10.57
C ALA A 425 -10.49 -4.30 10.99
N GLU A 426 -10.35 -4.79 12.22
CA GLU A 426 -11.14 -5.92 12.74
C GLU A 426 -12.56 -5.57 13.18
N ASN A 427 -13.04 -4.34 13.00
CA ASN A 427 -14.43 -3.94 13.33
C ASN A 427 -15.12 -3.13 12.21
N THR A 428 -14.42 -2.77 11.14
CA THR A 428 -14.96 -2.05 9.99
C THR A 428 -15.78 -2.98 9.11
N LYS A 429 -17.08 -2.70 8.95
CA LYS A 429 -18.02 -3.55 8.18
C LYS A 429 -17.58 -3.74 6.74
N SER A 430 -17.32 -2.64 6.03
CA SER A 430 -16.86 -2.62 4.64
C SER A 430 -15.55 -3.38 4.39
N LEU A 431 -14.70 -3.57 5.40
CA LEU A 431 -13.43 -4.30 5.29
C LEU A 431 -13.52 -5.76 5.80
N LYS A 432 -14.74 -6.22 6.09
CA LYS A 432 -15.12 -7.62 6.38
C LYS A 432 -16.08 -8.21 5.36
N ASP A 433 -16.68 -7.38 4.52
CA ASP A 433 -17.68 -7.79 3.53
C ASP A 433 -17.04 -8.68 2.45
N GLU A 434 -17.74 -9.73 2.02
CA GLU A 434 -17.26 -10.64 0.97
C GLU A 434 -17.15 -9.94 -0.41
N VAL A 435 -17.80 -8.79 -0.59
CA VAL A 435 -17.71 -7.95 -1.81
C VAL A 435 -16.43 -7.10 -1.84
N ALA A 436 -15.70 -6.96 -0.73
CA ALA A 436 -14.50 -6.16 -0.64
C ALA A 436 -13.22 -7.00 -0.82
N ASP A 437 -12.43 -6.70 -1.85
CA ASP A 437 -11.09 -7.26 -2.02
C ASP A 437 -10.14 -6.67 -0.96
N VAL A 438 -9.99 -7.35 0.18
CA VAL A 438 -9.12 -6.96 1.30
C VAL A 438 -8.06 -8.02 1.57
N LYS A 439 -6.79 -7.69 1.33
CA LYS A 439 -5.64 -8.48 1.79
C LYS A 439 -5.10 -7.89 3.10
N ARG A 440 -4.63 -8.76 4.00
CA ARG A 440 -3.98 -8.39 5.26
C ARG A 440 -2.59 -9.03 5.33
N PHE A 441 -1.65 -8.36 5.97
CA PHE A 441 -0.30 -8.85 6.28
C PHE A 441 0.16 -8.27 7.62
N HIS A 442 0.95 -9.04 8.36
CA HIS A 442 1.44 -8.67 9.68
C HIS A 442 2.93 -8.37 9.64
N PHE A 443 3.41 -7.39 10.43
CA PHE A 443 4.83 -7.18 10.61
C PHE A 443 5.21 -7.19 12.09
N ASP A 444 6.37 -7.74 12.38
CA ASP A 444 6.99 -7.62 13.70
C ASP A 444 7.35 -6.16 13.96
N ALA A 445 6.66 -5.55 14.93
CA ALA A 445 6.85 -4.17 15.32
C ALA A 445 7.89 -3.99 16.44
N ALA A 446 8.41 -5.08 17.02
CA ALA A 446 9.46 -5.11 18.03
C ALA A 446 10.68 -5.96 17.59
N PRO A 447 11.31 -5.71 16.42
CA PRO A 447 12.38 -6.54 15.85
C PRO A 447 13.74 -6.38 16.56
N ILE A 448 13.74 -6.18 17.88
CA ILE A 448 14.88 -5.80 18.72
C ILE A 448 14.86 -6.64 20.01
N ASP A 449 14.98 -7.95 19.87
CA ASP A 449 15.12 -8.86 21.01
C ASP A 449 16.58 -9.26 21.23
N ASP A 450 17.09 -8.95 22.42
CA ASP A 450 18.30 -9.55 22.99
C ASP A 450 17.88 -10.80 23.78
N GLU A 451 18.01 -11.98 23.14
CA GLU A 451 17.63 -13.26 23.76
C GLU A 451 18.26 -13.45 25.15
N ASP A 452 19.54 -13.12 25.33
CA ASP A 452 20.28 -13.53 26.53
C ASP A 452 20.00 -12.62 27.73
N GLY A 453 19.75 -11.33 27.51
CA GLY A 453 19.25 -10.43 28.55
C GLY A 453 17.86 -10.86 29.05
N TRP A 454 16.93 -11.12 28.13
CA TRP A 454 15.55 -11.46 28.46
C TRP A 454 15.35 -12.89 28.98
N ARG A 455 16.19 -13.86 28.55
CA ARG A 455 16.19 -15.24 29.10
C ARG A 455 16.31 -15.27 30.62
N VAL A 456 17.17 -14.43 31.21
CA VAL A 456 17.37 -14.38 32.67
C VAL A 456 16.14 -13.79 33.37
N VAL A 457 15.60 -12.70 32.84
CA VAL A 457 14.38 -12.03 33.36
C VAL A 457 13.19 -12.98 33.31
N SER A 458 12.97 -13.65 32.19
CA SER A 458 11.83 -14.55 32.00
C SER A 458 11.99 -15.86 32.77
N ALA A 459 13.21 -16.39 32.96
CA ALA A 459 13.43 -17.51 33.88
C ALA A 459 13.06 -17.17 35.34
N ILE A 460 13.42 -15.97 35.82
CA ILE A 460 13.06 -15.47 37.15
C ILE A 460 11.55 -15.20 37.25
N THR A 461 10.95 -14.61 36.22
CA THR A 461 9.53 -14.23 36.20
C THR A 461 8.63 -15.47 36.09
N LEU A 462 8.96 -16.44 35.22
CA LEU A 462 8.23 -17.70 35.08
C LEU A 462 8.33 -18.58 36.33
N SER A 463 9.52 -18.70 36.94
CA SER A 463 9.66 -19.43 38.21
C SER A 463 8.93 -18.74 39.37
N THR A 464 8.78 -17.41 39.32
CA THR A 464 7.92 -16.67 40.25
C THR A 464 6.43 -16.87 39.98
N ALA A 465 6.00 -16.92 38.72
CA ALA A 465 4.63 -17.26 38.35
C ALA A 465 4.25 -18.68 38.83
N PHE A 466 5.15 -19.67 38.67
CA PHE A 466 4.99 -21.00 39.27
C PHE A 466 4.96 -20.98 40.80
N ALA A 467 5.75 -20.14 41.47
CA ALA A 467 5.69 -19.98 42.92
C ALA A 467 4.34 -19.38 43.37
N CYS A 468 3.81 -18.39 42.64
CA CYS A 468 2.49 -17.82 42.91
C CYS A 468 1.35 -18.81 42.66
N MET A 469 1.40 -19.61 41.57
CA MET A 469 0.42 -20.68 41.33
C MET A 469 0.48 -21.80 42.37
N ALA A 470 1.68 -22.18 42.84
CA ALA A 470 1.83 -23.12 43.94
C ALA A 470 1.32 -22.57 45.28
N VAL A 471 1.42 -21.24 45.48
CA VAL A 471 0.77 -20.54 46.59
C VAL A 471 -0.75 -20.53 46.44
N ASP A 472 -1.31 -20.32 45.25
CA ASP A 472 -2.77 -20.34 45.04
C ASP A 472 -3.39 -21.72 45.33
N VAL A 473 -2.75 -22.79 44.83
CA VAL A 473 -3.15 -24.18 45.17
C VAL A 473 -3.12 -24.43 46.68
N SER A 474 -2.16 -23.86 47.41
CA SER A 474 -2.04 -24.02 48.87
C SER A 474 -2.83 -22.99 49.70
N LEU A 475 -3.26 -21.87 49.12
CA LEU A 475 -4.20 -20.90 49.70
C LEU A 475 -5.59 -21.51 49.92
N SER A 476 -5.93 -22.57 49.18
CA SER A 476 -7.19 -23.28 49.34
C SER A 476 -7.40 -23.93 50.72
N TRP A 477 -6.31 -24.26 51.45
CA TRP A 477 -6.36 -25.05 52.70
C TRP A 477 -5.62 -24.37 53.89
N PHE A 478 -6.37 -23.69 54.78
CA PHE A 478 -6.01 -23.19 56.14
C PHE A 478 -5.19 -21.88 56.28
N GLU A 479 -5.10 -21.38 57.54
CA GLU A 479 -4.51 -20.09 57.97
C GLU A 479 -3.07 -19.82 57.50
N GLY A 480 -2.34 -20.85 57.07
CA GLY A 480 -1.06 -20.71 56.37
C GLY A 480 -1.14 -19.74 55.17
N ALA A 481 -2.34 -19.58 54.61
CA ALA A 481 -2.74 -18.55 53.65
C ALA A 481 -2.09 -17.17 53.89
N ARG A 482 -2.10 -16.64 55.12
CA ARG A 482 -1.54 -15.29 55.37
C ARG A 482 -0.01 -15.26 55.25
N MET A 483 0.67 -16.36 55.53
CA MET A 483 2.12 -16.49 55.33
C MET A 483 2.45 -16.77 53.86
N ALA A 484 1.68 -17.63 53.19
CA ALA A 484 1.83 -17.94 51.78
C ALA A 484 1.60 -16.71 50.89
N ALA A 485 0.53 -15.94 51.12
CA ALA A 485 0.27 -14.67 50.43
C ALA A 485 1.42 -13.65 50.64
N ASN A 486 1.95 -13.53 51.86
CA ASN A 486 3.10 -12.66 52.11
C ASN A 486 4.39 -13.15 51.42
N ILE A 487 4.56 -14.46 51.24
CA ILE A 487 5.66 -15.05 50.45
C ILE A 487 5.48 -14.73 48.96
N ALA A 488 4.28 -14.94 48.40
CA ALA A 488 3.97 -14.59 47.01
C ALA A 488 4.16 -13.09 46.74
N LEU A 489 3.70 -12.21 47.63
CA LEU A 489 3.97 -10.78 47.56
C LEU A 489 5.48 -10.48 47.62
N GLY A 490 6.21 -11.07 48.56
CA GLY A 490 7.66 -10.83 48.72
C GLY A 490 8.50 -11.30 47.53
N VAL A 491 8.22 -12.48 46.98
CA VAL A 491 8.91 -13.00 45.78
C VAL A 491 8.45 -12.25 44.53
N GLY A 492 7.14 -12.00 44.39
CA GLY A 492 6.55 -11.24 43.30
C GLY A 492 7.09 -9.82 43.19
N SER A 493 7.18 -9.06 44.29
CA SER A 493 7.77 -7.72 44.30
C SER A 493 9.26 -7.71 43.95
N VAL A 494 10.03 -8.72 44.37
CA VAL A 494 11.44 -8.84 43.99
C VAL A 494 11.58 -9.17 42.51
N ALA A 495 10.83 -10.15 42.00
CA ALA A 495 10.87 -10.53 40.58
C ALA A 495 10.42 -9.39 39.67
N ALA A 496 9.26 -8.77 39.94
CA ALA A 496 8.74 -7.63 39.19
C ALA A 496 9.69 -6.43 39.25
N GLY A 497 10.27 -6.14 40.43
CA GLY A 497 11.26 -5.06 40.56
C GLY A 497 12.54 -5.32 39.77
N THR A 498 13.09 -6.54 39.79
CA THR A 498 14.28 -6.92 38.99
C THR A 498 13.97 -6.88 37.50
N ASN A 499 12.80 -7.36 37.11
CA ASN A 499 12.28 -7.35 35.75
C ASN A 499 12.20 -5.91 35.20
N ILE A 500 11.54 -5.00 35.92
CA ILE A 500 11.45 -3.58 35.56
C ILE A 500 12.84 -2.93 35.53
N ALA A 501 13.72 -3.23 36.50
CA ALA A 501 15.09 -2.69 36.51
C ALA A 501 15.92 -3.10 35.28
N VAL A 502 15.77 -4.33 34.78
CA VAL A 502 16.43 -4.76 33.53
C VAL A 502 15.76 -4.12 32.31
N SER A 503 14.43 -4.03 32.27
CA SER A 503 13.73 -3.40 31.14
C SER A 503 14.07 -1.90 31.00
N LEU A 504 14.18 -1.16 32.11
CA LEU A 504 14.62 0.24 32.13
C LEU A 504 16.11 0.42 31.75
N ALA A 505 16.92 -0.62 31.92
CA ALA A 505 18.32 -0.64 31.48
C ALA A 505 18.50 -1.12 30.02
N SER A 506 17.42 -1.56 29.35
CA SER A 506 17.48 -2.03 27.96
C SER A 506 17.25 -0.87 26.97
N GLU A 507 18.15 -0.72 25.99
CA GLU A 507 17.93 0.22 24.88
C GLU A 507 16.74 -0.22 23.99
N ASN A 508 16.41 -1.52 24.02
CA ASN A 508 15.39 -2.15 23.20
C ASN A 508 13.98 -1.60 23.48
N LEU A 509 13.61 -1.39 24.75
CA LEU A 509 12.31 -0.79 25.12
C LEU A 509 12.12 0.60 24.48
N PHE A 510 13.14 1.45 24.58
CA PHE A 510 13.12 2.80 24.01
C PHE A 510 13.14 2.77 22.48
N ALA A 511 13.89 1.85 21.90
CA ALA A 511 13.94 1.66 20.46
C ALA A 511 12.61 1.12 19.88
N GLU A 512 11.90 0.24 20.58
CA GLU A 512 10.56 -0.23 20.23
C GLU A 512 9.54 0.93 20.24
N ILE A 513 9.50 1.71 21.33
CA ILE A 513 8.58 2.85 21.48
C ILE A 513 8.87 3.96 20.47
N GLU A 514 10.13 4.28 20.16
CA GLU A 514 10.49 5.30 19.16
C GLU A 514 10.22 4.82 17.72
N LYS A 515 10.43 3.52 17.43
CA LYS A 515 10.60 3.05 16.05
C LYS A 515 9.42 2.25 15.51
N SER A 516 8.63 1.53 16.34
CA SER A 516 7.58 0.57 15.93
C SER A 516 6.64 1.07 14.83
N HIS A 517 5.84 2.11 15.10
CA HIS A 517 4.95 2.72 14.08
C HIS A 517 5.73 3.26 12.87
N ASN A 518 6.96 3.73 13.08
CA ASN A 518 7.82 4.23 12.03
C ASN A 518 8.56 3.12 11.23
N LEU A 519 8.38 1.82 11.53
CA LEU A 519 9.04 0.72 10.83
C LEU A 519 8.61 0.60 9.35
N PRO A 520 7.32 0.72 8.97
CA PRO A 520 6.88 0.55 7.58
C PRO A 520 7.34 1.63 6.62
N ILE A 521 7.84 2.78 7.11
CA ILE A 521 8.25 3.91 6.26
C ILE A 521 9.77 4.05 6.09
N LYS A 522 10.55 3.18 6.74
CA LYS A 522 12.03 3.17 6.71
C LYS A 522 12.56 2.07 5.78
N SER A 523 13.31 2.45 4.75
CA SER A 523 14.09 1.54 3.91
C SER A 523 15.60 1.64 4.22
N HIS A 524 16.42 0.76 3.64
CA HIS A 524 17.85 0.68 3.94
C HIS A 524 18.73 0.63 2.67
N ASN A 525 19.93 1.21 2.77
CA ASN A 525 21.10 0.97 1.92
C ASN A 525 22.36 1.01 2.82
N LEU A 526 23.33 0.10 2.60
CA LEU A 526 24.51 -0.26 3.44
C LEU A 526 24.26 -1.51 4.34
N PRO A 527 25.25 -2.04 5.12
CA PRO A 527 25.68 -3.43 4.98
C PRO A 527 24.84 -4.42 5.80
N ILE A 528 24.99 -5.71 5.45
CA ILE A 528 24.25 -6.87 5.97
C ILE A 528 24.27 -6.97 7.51
N ASP A 529 25.29 -6.45 8.18
CA ASP A 529 25.46 -6.57 9.63
C ASP A 529 24.58 -5.61 10.46
N SER A 530 23.69 -4.82 9.82
CA SER A 530 22.70 -3.99 10.54
C SER A 530 21.27 -4.54 10.40
N VAL A 531 20.72 -4.98 11.54
CA VAL A 531 19.48 -5.79 11.65
C VAL A 531 18.18 -5.04 11.24
N TYR A 532 18.28 -3.77 10.86
CA TYR A 532 17.15 -2.84 10.69
C TYR A 532 16.77 -2.62 9.21
N ALA A 533 16.34 -3.69 8.53
CA ALA A 533 16.16 -3.74 7.06
C ALA A 533 14.71 -3.94 6.54
N ASN A 534 13.71 -3.86 7.44
CA ASN A 534 12.25 -3.91 7.25
C ASN A 534 11.73 -4.15 5.81
N GLN A 535 11.62 -3.09 4.99
CA GLN A 535 10.95 -3.14 3.69
C GLN A 535 11.57 -4.13 2.69
N ASN A 536 12.85 -4.48 2.85
CA ASN A 536 13.54 -5.46 2.00
C ASN A 536 13.56 -6.88 2.61
N THR A 537 13.20 -7.04 3.89
CA THR A 537 13.08 -8.36 4.56
C THR A 537 11.63 -8.86 4.59
N TRP A 538 10.65 -7.96 4.48
CA TRP A 538 9.24 -8.31 4.38
C TRP A 538 8.89 -8.86 2.99
N HIS A 539 8.91 -10.18 2.89
CA HIS A 539 8.33 -10.93 1.79
C HIS A 539 6.90 -11.35 2.12
N ALA A 540 6.11 -11.70 1.10
CA ALA A 540 4.81 -12.34 1.32
C ALA A 540 4.98 -13.79 1.79
N ASP A 541 3.99 -14.33 2.52
CA ASP A 541 4.04 -15.67 3.13
C ASP A 541 3.97 -16.86 2.14
N TYR A 542 4.19 -16.59 0.85
CA TYR A 542 4.08 -17.54 -0.24
C TYR A 542 5.11 -17.24 -1.33
N SER A 543 5.64 -18.29 -1.96
CA SER A 543 6.52 -18.18 -3.13
C SER A 543 5.79 -18.62 -4.40
N ASN A 544 5.90 -17.84 -5.48
CA ASN A 544 5.40 -18.23 -6.81
C ASN A 544 6.44 -19.05 -7.56
N SER A 545 6.06 -20.21 -8.10
CA SER A 545 6.92 -21.02 -8.97
C SER A 545 6.64 -20.73 -10.45
N VAL A 546 7.67 -20.31 -11.19
CA VAL A 546 7.59 -20.10 -12.64
C VAL A 546 8.28 -21.26 -13.35
N SER A 547 7.55 -21.91 -14.25
CA SER A 547 8.10 -22.99 -15.09
C SER A 547 8.86 -22.38 -16.27
N PRO A 548 10.20 -22.51 -16.32
CA PRO A 548 11.00 -21.97 -17.42
C PRO A 548 10.71 -22.73 -18.72
N ILE A 549 11.06 -22.13 -19.85
CA ILE A 549 10.99 -22.82 -21.15
C ILE A 549 12.02 -23.97 -21.17
N ALA A 550 11.62 -25.15 -21.67
CA ALA A 550 12.51 -26.30 -21.73
C ALA A 550 13.68 -26.03 -22.70
N GLY A 551 14.91 -25.95 -22.18
CA GLY A 551 16.09 -25.50 -22.91
C GLY A 551 16.51 -24.05 -22.63
N SER A 552 15.83 -23.36 -21.70
CA SER A 552 16.18 -22.01 -21.27
C SER A 552 17.45 -21.93 -20.42
N SER A 553 18.05 -20.74 -20.39
CA SER A 553 19.13 -20.36 -19.47
C SER A 553 18.63 -19.69 -18.17
N VAL A 554 17.31 -19.46 -18.03
CA VAL A 554 16.71 -18.81 -16.86
C VAL A 554 16.52 -19.82 -15.72
N ASN A 555 17.42 -19.75 -14.73
CA ASN A 555 17.42 -20.63 -13.56
C ASN A 555 16.57 -20.12 -12.37
N ASP A 556 16.00 -18.91 -12.46
CA ASP A 556 15.21 -18.27 -11.40
C ASP A 556 13.75 -18.76 -11.42
N THR A 557 13.51 -19.95 -10.84
CA THR A 557 12.22 -20.66 -10.91
C THR A 557 11.32 -20.47 -9.69
N THR A 558 11.85 -19.97 -8.57
CA THR A 558 11.10 -19.76 -7.32
C THR A 558 11.23 -18.30 -6.89
N ILE A 559 10.14 -17.56 -6.99
CA ILE A 559 10.06 -16.14 -6.70
C ILE A 559 9.48 -15.95 -5.30
N ASN A 560 10.17 -15.17 -4.47
CA ASN A 560 9.66 -14.73 -3.17
C ASN A 560 9.33 -13.22 -3.25
N PRO A 561 8.07 -12.82 -3.53
CA PRO A 561 7.71 -11.41 -3.73
C PRO A 561 8.02 -10.58 -2.48
N LEU A 562 8.48 -9.34 -2.64
CA LEU A 562 8.44 -8.37 -1.55
C LEU A 562 6.96 -8.02 -1.25
N ILE A 563 6.61 -7.76 0.00
CA ILE A 563 5.21 -7.51 0.38
C ILE A 563 4.60 -6.31 -0.36
N MET A 564 5.39 -5.29 -0.65
CA MET A 564 4.92 -4.15 -1.45
C MET A 564 4.71 -4.51 -2.93
N GLU A 565 5.47 -5.46 -3.49
CA GLU A 565 5.19 -5.96 -4.84
C GLU A 565 3.94 -6.85 -4.86
N ASP A 566 3.75 -7.71 -3.85
CA ASP A 566 2.52 -8.49 -3.65
C ASP A 566 1.28 -7.58 -3.44
N PHE A 567 1.44 -6.48 -2.72
CA PHE A 567 0.37 -5.50 -2.52
C PHE A 567 0.09 -4.68 -3.78
N LEU A 568 1.11 -4.27 -4.54
CA LEU A 568 0.93 -3.42 -5.72
C LEU A 568 0.49 -4.18 -6.97
N TYR A 569 1.11 -5.31 -7.29
CA TYR A 569 0.83 -6.06 -8.52
C TYR A 569 -0.48 -6.86 -8.40
N GLU A 570 -1.07 -7.18 -9.54
CA GLU A 570 -2.20 -8.11 -9.67
C GLU A 570 -1.89 -9.12 -10.77
N ARG A 571 -2.84 -10.00 -11.12
CA ARG A 571 -2.65 -10.87 -12.30
C ARG A 571 -2.61 -10.01 -13.57
N PRO A 572 -1.67 -10.25 -14.51
CA PRO A 572 -1.64 -9.52 -15.79
C PRO A 572 -2.86 -9.91 -16.65
N PHE A 573 -3.47 -8.98 -17.38
CA PHE A 573 -4.51 -9.27 -18.38
C PHE A 573 -4.11 -8.70 -19.74
N VAL A 574 -4.59 -9.30 -20.82
CA VAL A 574 -4.31 -8.95 -22.20
C VAL A 574 -5.63 -8.63 -22.89
N ASN A 575 -5.74 -7.44 -23.48
CA ASN A 575 -6.92 -6.98 -24.21
C ASN A 575 -6.55 -6.69 -25.66
N LEU A 576 -7.55 -6.72 -26.57
CA LEU A 576 -7.34 -6.24 -27.93
C LEU A 576 -7.18 -4.72 -27.96
N ALA A 577 -6.20 -4.23 -28.73
CA ALA A 577 -5.99 -2.80 -28.94
C ALA A 577 -6.92 -2.25 -30.06
N LEU A 578 -8.09 -1.74 -29.68
CA LEU A 578 -9.00 -1.01 -30.57
C LEU A 578 -8.47 0.39 -30.96
N ASN A 579 -7.51 0.42 -31.87
CA ASN A 579 -7.05 1.63 -32.53
C ASN A 579 -8.08 2.15 -33.53
N ASP A 580 -8.45 3.44 -33.44
CA ASP A 580 -9.13 4.12 -34.54
C ASP A 580 -8.17 4.37 -35.72
N THR A 581 -8.70 4.55 -36.94
CA THR A 581 -7.83 4.65 -38.14
C THR A 581 -7.01 5.94 -38.19
N ALA A 582 -7.41 7.03 -37.53
CA ALA A 582 -6.61 8.25 -37.49
C ALA A 582 -5.39 8.06 -36.58
N THR A 583 -5.59 7.47 -35.40
CA THR A 583 -4.52 6.97 -34.52
C THR A 583 -3.63 5.98 -35.25
N LEU A 584 -4.19 4.98 -35.95
CA LEU A 584 -3.42 3.96 -36.66
C LEU A 584 -2.53 4.59 -37.76
N ASN A 585 -3.08 5.52 -38.56
CA ASN A 585 -2.34 6.23 -39.59
C ASN A 585 -1.23 7.11 -39.01
N GLN A 586 -1.48 7.79 -37.89
CA GLN A 586 -0.43 8.57 -37.19
C GLN A 586 0.67 7.66 -36.64
N LEU A 587 0.31 6.57 -35.94
CA LEU A 587 1.28 5.59 -35.41
C LEU A 587 2.10 4.93 -36.52
N GLN A 588 1.50 4.61 -37.67
CA GLN A 588 2.20 4.06 -38.83
C GLN A 588 3.16 5.08 -39.47
N GLY A 589 2.82 6.37 -39.45
CA GLY A 589 3.71 7.45 -39.91
C GLY A 589 4.84 7.83 -38.94
N MET A 590 4.76 7.44 -37.66
CA MET A 590 5.80 7.67 -36.66
C MET A 590 6.99 6.71 -36.83
N SER A 591 8.20 7.20 -36.52
CA SER A 591 9.35 6.32 -36.27
C SER A 591 9.09 5.43 -35.05
N SER A 592 9.84 4.34 -34.89
CA SER A 592 9.75 3.49 -33.69
C SER A 592 9.98 4.30 -32.40
N THR A 593 11.00 5.16 -32.39
CA THR A 593 11.37 6.03 -31.25
C THR A 593 10.30 7.07 -30.91
N ASP A 594 9.50 7.52 -31.88
CA ASP A 594 8.39 8.45 -31.65
C ASP A 594 7.10 7.72 -31.26
N ARG A 595 6.90 6.51 -31.81
CA ARG A 595 5.79 5.60 -31.46
C ARG A 595 5.89 5.17 -29.99
N GLU A 596 7.10 4.86 -29.51
CA GLU A 596 7.41 4.58 -28.10
C GLU A 596 7.12 5.77 -27.15
N LYS A 597 7.00 6.98 -27.68
CA LYS A 597 6.70 8.23 -26.93
C LYS A 597 5.29 8.77 -27.19
N SER A 598 4.47 8.04 -27.95
CA SER A 598 3.17 8.50 -28.41
C SER A 598 2.11 8.42 -27.30
N THR A 599 1.28 9.45 -27.19
CA THR A 599 0.19 9.56 -26.20
C THR A 599 -1.19 9.22 -26.80
N LEU A 600 -1.20 8.54 -27.94
CA LEU A 600 -2.40 8.14 -28.68
C LEU A 600 -3.07 6.88 -28.09
N ASN A 601 -4.21 6.50 -28.70
CA ASN A 601 -5.33 5.75 -28.15
C ASN A 601 -5.03 4.65 -27.07
N LEU A 602 -5.09 3.33 -27.21
CA LEU A 602 -5.17 2.41 -28.33
C LEU A 602 -6.47 1.57 -28.26
N ASN A 603 -7.55 2.10 -27.65
CA ASN A 603 -8.64 1.32 -27.04
C ASN A 603 -10.09 1.76 -27.36
N CYS A 604 -10.34 2.95 -27.91
CA CYS A 604 -11.72 3.44 -28.15
C CYS A 604 -11.92 3.95 -29.58
N TYR A 605 -12.87 3.38 -30.34
CA TYR A 605 -13.23 3.89 -31.67
C TYR A 605 -14.24 5.05 -31.54
N TYR A 606 -13.78 6.28 -31.81
CA TYR A 606 -14.57 7.50 -31.72
C TYR A 606 -15.20 7.85 -33.08
N ILE A 607 -16.52 7.78 -33.20
CA ILE A 607 -17.27 8.12 -34.42
C ILE A 607 -18.04 9.43 -34.22
N GLY A 608 -17.75 10.45 -35.02
CA GLY A 608 -18.55 11.67 -35.06
C GLY A 608 -17.79 12.90 -35.53
N SER A 609 -18.45 14.05 -35.46
CA SER A 609 -17.79 15.35 -35.58
C SER A 609 -17.36 15.85 -34.20
N LYS A 610 -16.54 16.92 -34.16
CA LYS A 610 -16.00 17.53 -32.93
C LYS A 610 -17.06 17.90 -31.86
N ASN A 611 -18.33 17.98 -32.24
CA ASN A 611 -19.45 18.38 -31.38
C ASN A 611 -20.41 17.22 -31.01
N GLY A 612 -20.12 15.98 -31.40
CA GLY A 612 -21.00 14.83 -31.13
C GLY A 612 -20.32 13.50 -31.41
N VAL A 613 -19.72 12.91 -30.38
CA VAL A 613 -18.93 11.67 -30.45
C VAL A 613 -19.73 10.49 -29.91
N ASN A 614 -19.85 9.44 -30.73
CA ASN A 614 -20.36 8.13 -30.36
C ASN A 614 -19.16 7.18 -30.18
N CYS A 615 -19.10 6.42 -29.08
CA CYS A 615 -18.19 5.28 -29.01
C CYS A 615 -18.85 4.11 -29.75
N ALA A 616 -18.17 3.53 -30.73
CA ALA A 616 -18.69 2.41 -31.50
C ALA A 616 -17.86 1.15 -31.24
N LEU A 617 -18.53 0.09 -30.80
CA LEU A 617 -17.95 -1.22 -30.59
C LEU A 617 -18.29 -2.11 -31.80
N GLY A 618 -17.32 -2.31 -32.68
CA GLY A 618 -17.50 -3.04 -33.93
C GLY A 618 -16.19 -3.28 -34.68
N LEU A 619 -16.27 -4.12 -35.72
CA LEU A 619 -15.20 -4.41 -36.65
C LEU A 619 -15.54 -3.70 -37.97
N PHE A 620 -14.74 -2.70 -38.35
CA PHE A 620 -15.01 -1.86 -39.51
C PHE A 620 -14.19 -2.33 -40.71
N LYS A 621 -14.87 -2.58 -41.85
CA LYS A 621 -14.22 -3.00 -43.10
C LYS A 621 -13.25 -1.95 -43.65
N SER A 622 -13.47 -0.66 -43.35
CA SER A 622 -12.57 0.44 -43.66
C SER A 622 -12.90 1.66 -42.78
N SER A 623 -12.02 2.68 -42.77
CA SER A 623 -12.24 3.94 -42.03
C SER A 623 -13.54 4.67 -42.37
N ASN A 624 -14.12 4.38 -43.54
CA ASN A 624 -15.27 5.09 -44.10
C ASN A 624 -16.55 4.24 -44.07
N ASP A 625 -16.45 2.95 -43.70
CA ASP A 625 -17.60 2.06 -43.62
C ASP A 625 -18.23 2.08 -42.23
N LEU A 626 -19.19 2.97 -42.06
CA LEU A 626 -20.01 3.12 -40.85
C LEU A 626 -21.21 2.13 -40.80
N THR A 627 -21.21 1.11 -41.66
CA THR A 627 -22.37 0.23 -41.93
C THR A 627 -22.10 -1.27 -41.80
N SER A 628 -20.84 -1.74 -41.86
CA SER A 628 -20.52 -3.12 -41.54
C SER A 628 -20.71 -3.42 -40.04
N THR A 629 -21.68 -4.31 -39.74
CA THR A 629 -21.69 -5.16 -38.54
C THR A 629 -21.51 -4.48 -37.16
N HIS A 630 -22.31 -3.46 -36.82
CA HIS A 630 -23.34 -3.51 -35.73
C HIS A 630 -23.89 -2.10 -35.36
N LYS A 631 -24.71 -2.02 -34.30
CA LYS A 631 -25.52 -0.83 -33.96
C LYS A 631 -24.69 0.40 -33.63
N ASN A 632 -24.84 1.46 -34.43
CA ASN A 632 -24.57 2.82 -33.97
C ASN A 632 -25.50 3.18 -32.80
N GLN A 633 -24.97 3.19 -31.58
CA GLN A 633 -25.60 3.84 -30.42
C GLN A 633 -24.78 5.08 -30.07
N SER A 634 -25.44 6.16 -29.65
CA SER A 634 -24.72 7.29 -29.07
C SER A 634 -24.20 6.95 -27.68
N LEU A 635 -23.19 7.69 -27.20
CA LEU A 635 -22.71 7.52 -25.82
C LEU A 635 -23.83 7.79 -24.79
N SER A 636 -24.79 8.66 -25.15
CA SER A 636 -26.04 8.93 -24.41
C SER A 636 -27.15 7.89 -24.61
N GLY A 637 -27.03 7.01 -25.61
CA GLY A 637 -27.95 5.92 -25.92
C GLY A 637 -27.63 4.63 -25.16
N LEU A 638 -26.49 4.57 -24.49
CA LEU A 638 -26.16 3.58 -23.45
C LEU A 638 -26.88 3.94 -22.14
N THR A 639 -28.22 3.92 -22.18
CA THR A 639 -29.09 4.35 -21.06
C THR A 639 -29.03 3.43 -19.84
N THR A 640 -28.45 2.24 -19.99
CA THR A 640 -27.89 1.45 -18.90
C THR A 640 -26.39 1.26 -19.16
N PRO A 641 -25.52 1.39 -18.14
CA PRO A 641 -24.12 1.03 -18.30
C PRO A 641 -24.01 -0.45 -18.64
N LEU A 642 -23.21 -0.78 -19.65
CA LEU A 642 -22.89 -2.16 -19.96
C LEU A 642 -21.89 -2.64 -18.89
N ARG A 643 -22.40 -3.20 -17.80
CA ARG A 643 -21.56 -3.80 -16.76
C ARG A 643 -21.21 -5.24 -17.14
N PHE A 644 -20.07 -5.72 -16.65
CA PHE A 644 -19.88 -7.16 -16.48
C PHE A 644 -21.02 -7.74 -15.64
N LYS A 645 -21.42 -8.98 -15.92
CA LYS A 645 -22.51 -9.67 -15.20
C LYS A 645 -21.99 -10.46 -14.01
N SER A 646 -20.70 -10.76 -13.99
CA SER A 646 -20.00 -11.43 -12.90
C SER A 646 -18.50 -11.16 -13.00
N GLU A 647 -17.76 -11.32 -11.91
CA GLU A 647 -16.30 -11.27 -11.96
C GLU A 647 -15.67 -12.40 -12.79
N SER A 648 -16.41 -13.50 -13.04
CA SER A 648 -15.96 -14.56 -13.96
C SER A 648 -15.77 -14.05 -15.40
N ASP A 649 -16.40 -12.94 -15.76
CA ASP A 649 -16.28 -12.32 -17.09
C ASP A 649 -14.89 -11.70 -17.32
N TRP A 650 -14.13 -11.33 -16.28
CA TRP A 650 -12.74 -10.87 -16.40
C TRP A 650 -11.84 -11.90 -17.09
N SER A 651 -12.12 -13.20 -16.89
CA SER A 651 -11.33 -14.30 -17.47
C SER A 651 -11.55 -14.53 -18.98
N LYS A 652 -12.49 -13.80 -19.58
CA LYS A 652 -12.89 -13.96 -20.98
C LYS A 652 -12.11 -13.02 -21.91
N MET A 653 -12.46 -13.06 -23.19
CA MET A 653 -11.89 -12.20 -24.24
C MET A 653 -12.17 -10.73 -23.94
N GLY A 654 -11.15 -9.90 -23.68
CA GLY A 654 -11.32 -8.50 -23.33
C GLY A 654 -11.13 -7.51 -24.50
N VAL A 655 -12.16 -6.68 -24.76
CA VAL A 655 -11.97 -5.29 -25.21
C VAL A 655 -11.90 -4.40 -23.97
N LYS A 656 -10.98 -3.43 -23.94
CA LYS A 656 -10.89 -2.39 -22.91
C LYS A 656 -11.44 -1.06 -23.45
N VAL A 657 -12.23 -0.33 -22.66
CA VAL A 657 -12.89 0.91 -23.06
C VAL A 657 -12.81 1.95 -21.94
N ASP A 658 -12.48 3.19 -22.28
CA ASP A 658 -12.48 4.30 -21.34
C ASP A 658 -13.84 5.02 -21.34
N ARG A 659 -14.62 4.83 -20.26
CA ARG A 659 -15.81 5.66 -19.95
C ARG A 659 -15.37 6.90 -19.18
N TRP A 660 -15.99 8.04 -19.50
CA TRP A 660 -15.67 9.32 -18.85
C TRP A 660 -16.92 9.93 -18.21
N GLU A 661 -16.81 10.26 -16.92
CA GLU A 661 -17.86 10.89 -16.13
C GLU A 661 -17.49 12.35 -15.85
N LYS A 662 -18.46 13.29 -15.87
CA LYS A 662 -18.19 14.72 -15.70
C LYS A 662 -18.71 15.24 -14.38
N VAL A 663 -17.79 15.67 -13.52
CA VAL A 663 -18.03 16.12 -12.13
C VAL A 663 -17.62 17.58 -11.94
N ASP A 664 -18.00 18.14 -10.80
CA ASP A 664 -17.66 19.51 -10.44
C ASP A 664 -16.18 19.65 -10.05
N GLY A 665 -15.61 20.83 -10.25
CA GLY A 665 -14.23 21.19 -9.89
C GLY A 665 -13.99 22.66 -10.14
N LEU A 666 -12.74 23.09 -10.36
CA LEU A 666 -12.39 24.51 -10.53
C LEU A 666 -11.75 24.83 -11.90
N HIS A 667 -11.96 26.05 -12.40
CA HIS A 667 -11.22 26.68 -13.49
C HIS A 667 -9.82 27.15 -13.01
N PRO A 668 -8.86 27.49 -13.89
CA PRO A 668 -7.51 27.96 -13.51
C PRO A 668 -7.46 29.31 -12.79
N ASP A 669 -8.58 30.03 -12.70
CA ASP A 669 -8.76 31.26 -11.92
C ASP A 669 -9.39 31.00 -10.53
N GLY A 670 -9.60 29.74 -10.17
CA GLY A 670 -10.24 29.32 -8.92
C GLY A 670 -11.77 29.25 -8.98
N SER A 671 -12.43 29.72 -10.06
CA SER A 671 -13.89 29.74 -10.13
C SER A 671 -14.52 28.35 -10.35
N GLU A 672 -15.77 28.16 -9.89
CA GLU A 672 -16.49 26.88 -10.01
C GLU A 672 -16.70 26.45 -11.47
N ASN A 673 -16.23 25.25 -11.82
CA ASN A 673 -16.33 24.63 -13.14
C ASN A 673 -17.27 23.41 -13.07
N LYS A 674 -18.59 23.66 -13.02
CA LYS A 674 -19.60 22.63 -12.77
C LYS A 674 -19.74 21.65 -13.94
N LYS A 675 -19.65 20.35 -13.64
CA LYS A 675 -19.51 19.24 -14.58
C LYS A 675 -18.40 19.46 -15.62
N GLY A 676 -17.33 20.13 -15.19
CA GLY A 676 -16.19 20.48 -16.02
C GLY A 676 -14.98 19.55 -15.92
N VAL A 677 -14.91 18.70 -14.88
CA VAL A 677 -13.80 17.76 -14.68
C VAL A 677 -14.19 16.36 -15.15
N PRO A 678 -13.50 15.79 -16.15
CA PRO A 678 -13.68 14.42 -16.60
C PRO A 678 -12.91 13.44 -15.70
N ILE A 679 -13.57 12.39 -15.24
CA ILE A 679 -12.99 11.29 -14.47
C ILE A 679 -13.02 10.00 -15.29
N ARG A 680 -11.91 9.26 -15.26
CA ARG A 680 -11.69 8.04 -16.06
C ARG A 680 -12.19 6.80 -15.33
N HIS A 681 -13.06 6.05 -16.00
CA HIS A 681 -13.43 4.69 -15.62
C HIS A 681 -12.98 3.74 -16.72
N VAL A 682 -12.36 2.62 -16.34
CA VAL A 682 -11.92 1.58 -17.28
C VAL A 682 -12.93 0.43 -17.23
N GLU A 683 -13.77 0.37 -18.25
CA GLU A 683 -14.70 -0.74 -18.46
C GLU A 683 -14.06 -1.76 -19.41
N ARG A 684 -14.42 -3.03 -19.29
CA ARG A 684 -13.96 -4.09 -20.20
C ARG A 684 -15.14 -4.96 -20.60
N TYR A 685 -15.02 -5.61 -21.76
CA TYR A 685 -16.14 -6.19 -22.49
C TYR A 685 -15.76 -7.51 -23.18
N GLU A 686 -16.68 -8.47 -23.21
CA GLU A 686 -16.48 -9.72 -23.94
C GLU A 686 -16.41 -9.45 -25.46
N VAL A 687 -15.26 -9.75 -26.10
CA VAL A 687 -15.08 -9.57 -27.54
C VAL A 687 -15.99 -10.56 -28.30
N PRO A 688 -16.84 -10.12 -29.25
CA PRO A 688 -17.51 -11.05 -30.17
C PRO A 688 -16.49 -11.75 -31.10
N ALA A 689 -16.86 -12.90 -31.66
CA ALA A 689 -16.01 -13.59 -32.62
C ALA A 689 -15.70 -12.70 -33.84
N ILE A 690 -14.42 -12.58 -34.19
CA ILE A 690 -13.94 -11.67 -35.24
C ILE A 690 -13.96 -12.39 -36.59
N THR A 691 -14.77 -11.92 -37.54
CA THR A 691 -14.64 -12.35 -38.95
C THR A 691 -13.49 -11.60 -39.63
N VAL A 692 -12.67 -12.30 -40.42
CA VAL A 692 -11.57 -11.72 -41.20
C VAL A 692 -11.74 -12.13 -42.67
N GLU A 693 -11.68 -11.18 -43.60
CA GLU A 693 -11.83 -11.47 -45.04
C GLU A 693 -10.50 -11.78 -45.75
N ASP A 694 -9.38 -11.47 -45.10
CA ASP A 694 -7.99 -11.57 -45.58
C ASP A 694 -7.11 -12.12 -44.43
N TRP A 695 -5.78 -12.16 -44.60
CA TRP A 695 -4.83 -12.55 -43.55
C TRP A 695 -4.66 -11.47 -42.48
N ILE A 696 -4.56 -11.89 -41.22
CA ILE A 696 -4.11 -11.04 -40.11
C ILE A 696 -2.60 -10.83 -40.25
N GLU A 697 -2.19 -9.65 -40.72
CA GLU A 697 -0.78 -9.27 -40.86
C GLU A 697 -0.12 -8.88 -39.53
N LYS A 698 -0.89 -8.39 -38.55
CA LYS A 698 -0.37 -7.95 -37.24
C LYS A 698 -1.40 -8.20 -36.14
N TYR A 699 -0.96 -8.77 -35.03
CA TYR A 699 -1.73 -8.89 -33.80
C TYR A 699 -1.28 -7.78 -32.83
N SER A 700 -2.22 -6.99 -32.29
CA SER A 700 -1.92 -5.83 -31.43
C SER A 700 -2.76 -5.87 -30.15
N PHE A 701 -2.11 -5.78 -29.00
CA PHE A 701 -2.72 -5.95 -27.69
C PHE A 701 -2.30 -4.87 -26.70
N VAL A 702 -3.08 -4.70 -25.64
CA VAL A 702 -2.71 -3.93 -24.44
C VAL A 702 -2.66 -4.90 -23.25
N VAL A 703 -1.48 -5.02 -22.65
CA VAL A 703 -1.28 -5.74 -21.39
C VAL A 703 -1.54 -4.81 -20.22
N ASP A 704 -2.62 -5.11 -19.50
CA ASP A 704 -2.96 -4.58 -18.19
C ASP A 704 -2.16 -5.36 -17.13
N ASP A 705 -0.96 -4.86 -16.85
CA ASP A 705 -0.15 -5.17 -15.67
C ASP A 705 0.45 -3.85 -15.18
N LEU A 706 0.81 -3.74 -13.90
CA LEU A 706 1.38 -2.50 -13.35
C LEU A 706 2.73 -2.13 -13.98
N MET A 707 3.57 -3.13 -14.27
CA MET A 707 4.84 -2.95 -14.97
C MET A 707 4.95 -3.96 -16.12
N PRO A 708 4.23 -3.73 -17.24
CA PRO A 708 4.09 -4.71 -18.32
C PRO A 708 5.38 -4.88 -19.13
N HIS A 709 6.39 -4.05 -18.90
CA HIS A 709 7.77 -4.16 -19.38
C HIS A 709 8.66 -5.04 -18.48
N ARG A 710 8.08 -5.62 -17.42
CA ARG A 710 8.69 -6.55 -16.45
C ARG A 710 7.96 -7.89 -16.40
N LEU A 711 7.31 -8.28 -17.49
CA LEU A 711 6.79 -9.64 -17.64
C LEU A 711 7.97 -10.60 -17.73
N ARG A 712 7.97 -11.65 -16.90
CA ARG A 712 8.98 -12.72 -16.98
C ARG A 712 8.79 -13.59 -18.22
N GLN A 713 7.54 -13.72 -18.68
CA GLN A 713 7.22 -14.64 -19.77
C GLN A 713 5.93 -14.21 -20.49
N ILE A 714 5.96 -14.30 -21.83
CA ILE A 714 4.78 -14.17 -22.70
C ILE A 714 4.81 -15.36 -23.66
N ARG A 715 3.69 -16.05 -23.84
CA ARG A 715 3.54 -17.15 -24.80
C ARG A 715 2.32 -16.89 -25.67
N MET A 716 2.46 -17.03 -26.98
CA MET A 716 1.35 -17.04 -27.94
C MET A 716 1.27 -18.43 -28.60
N ASN A 717 0.10 -19.05 -28.53
CA ASN A 717 -0.22 -20.33 -29.14
C ASN A 717 -1.31 -20.11 -30.21
N PHE A 718 -1.01 -20.50 -31.44
CA PHE A 718 -1.88 -20.39 -32.60
C PHE A 718 -2.44 -21.77 -32.95
N ASN A 719 -3.76 -21.92 -32.84
CA ASN A 719 -4.50 -23.12 -33.21
C ASN A 719 -4.00 -24.44 -32.59
N PHE A 720 -3.32 -24.38 -31.42
CA PHE A 720 -2.61 -25.48 -30.78
C PHE A 720 -1.59 -26.20 -31.68
N GLN A 721 -1.01 -25.47 -32.65
CA GLN A 721 -0.01 -26.01 -33.57
C GLN A 721 1.28 -25.20 -33.58
N GLU A 722 1.23 -23.89 -33.84
CA GLU A 722 2.43 -23.05 -33.76
C GLU A 722 2.45 -22.29 -32.43
N GLU A 723 3.60 -22.28 -31.76
CA GLU A 723 3.82 -21.50 -30.55
C GLU A 723 5.07 -20.64 -30.68
N ILE A 724 4.97 -19.41 -30.18
CA ILE A 724 6.11 -18.52 -29.93
C ILE A 724 6.09 -18.07 -28.47
N ALA A 725 7.26 -17.98 -27.86
CA ALA A 725 7.41 -17.56 -26.48
C ALA A 725 8.63 -16.65 -26.29
N TRP A 726 8.43 -15.63 -25.49
CA TRP A 726 9.47 -14.73 -24.98
C TRP A 726 9.65 -15.02 -23.50
N GLU A 727 10.90 -15.15 -23.06
CA GLU A 727 11.26 -15.34 -21.65
C GLU A 727 12.36 -14.36 -21.28
N CYS A 728 12.07 -13.52 -20.30
CA CYS A 728 12.70 -12.22 -20.12
C CYS A 728 13.40 -12.10 -18.77
N ASP A 729 14.63 -11.58 -18.79
CA ASP A 729 15.37 -11.25 -17.59
C ASP A 729 14.92 -9.89 -17.07
N ILE A 730 14.04 -9.91 -16.06
CA ILE A 730 13.50 -8.70 -15.41
C ILE A 730 14.56 -7.79 -14.78
N LYS A 731 15.83 -8.22 -14.69
CA LYS A 731 16.95 -7.43 -14.15
C LYS A 731 17.71 -6.62 -15.21
N LYS A 732 17.49 -6.88 -16.51
CA LYS A 732 18.09 -6.12 -17.61
C LYS A 732 17.29 -4.86 -17.93
N ASP A 733 17.84 -3.95 -18.73
CA ASP A 733 17.04 -2.90 -19.35
C ASP A 733 16.05 -3.53 -20.35
N PRO A 734 14.72 -3.28 -20.30
CA PRO A 734 13.77 -3.81 -21.29
C PRO A 734 14.09 -3.37 -22.73
N GLN A 735 14.85 -2.30 -22.93
CA GLN A 735 15.30 -1.79 -24.22
C GLN A 735 16.64 -2.38 -24.70
N ALA A 736 17.28 -3.27 -23.93
CA ALA A 736 18.46 -4.01 -24.39
C ALA A 736 18.09 -5.13 -25.36
N ASP A 737 18.85 -5.30 -26.44
CA ASP A 737 18.60 -6.33 -27.47
C ASP A 737 18.78 -7.78 -26.98
N ASP A 738 19.21 -7.96 -25.73
CA ASP A 738 19.33 -9.23 -25.02
C ASP A 738 18.43 -9.35 -23.78
N ALA A 739 17.41 -8.48 -23.64
CA ALA A 739 16.45 -8.48 -22.53
C ALA A 739 15.64 -9.79 -22.40
N CYS A 740 15.25 -10.38 -23.53
CA CYS A 740 14.50 -11.63 -23.59
C CYS A 740 15.11 -12.63 -24.55
N ASN A 741 15.08 -13.91 -24.19
CA ASN A 741 15.24 -15.02 -25.14
C ASN A 741 13.92 -15.23 -25.89
N VAL A 742 13.98 -15.60 -27.18
CA VAL A 742 12.80 -15.96 -27.98
C VAL A 742 12.90 -17.36 -28.56
N TYR A 743 11.80 -18.12 -28.42
CA TYR A 743 11.69 -19.52 -28.80
C TYR A 743 10.44 -19.76 -29.64
N LYS A 744 10.50 -20.73 -30.54
CA LYS A 744 9.30 -21.25 -31.23
C LYS A 744 9.23 -22.77 -31.19
N ARG A 745 8.03 -23.31 -31.38
CA ARG A 745 7.82 -24.75 -31.61
C ARG A 745 6.55 -25.04 -32.41
N THR A 746 6.58 -26.14 -33.15
CA THR A 746 5.48 -26.63 -33.97
C THR A 746 4.95 -27.96 -33.40
N GLY A 747 3.64 -28.19 -33.45
CA GLY A 747 2.97 -29.43 -33.06
C GLY A 747 3.16 -29.84 -31.58
N GLY A 748 3.49 -28.89 -30.70
CA GLY A 748 3.84 -29.18 -29.30
C GLY A 748 5.22 -29.82 -29.11
N GLY A 749 6.09 -29.80 -30.13
CA GLY A 749 7.45 -30.36 -30.09
C GLY A 749 8.42 -29.65 -29.14
N GLN A 750 9.73 -29.87 -29.37
CA GLN A 750 10.77 -29.15 -28.62
C GLN A 750 10.81 -27.67 -29.01
N TRP A 751 11.19 -26.83 -28.07
CA TRP A 751 11.46 -25.40 -28.31
C TRP A 751 12.80 -25.25 -29.03
N ASP A 752 12.80 -24.49 -30.12
CA ASP A 752 13.98 -24.17 -30.92
C ASP A 752 14.10 -22.64 -31.07
N SER A 753 15.29 -22.18 -31.48
CA SER A 753 15.57 -20.78 -31.75
C SER A 753 14.79 -20.29 -32.97
N VAL A 754 14.39 -19.01 -32.97
CA VAL A 754 13.75 -18.42 -34.14
C VAL A 754 14.78 -18.25 -35.27
N VAL A 755 14.40 -18.55 -36.51
CA VAL A 755 15.23 -18.36 -37.71
C VAL A 755 14.48 -17.45 -38.66
N VAL A 756 15.13 -16.38 -39.10
CA VAL A 756 14.60 -15.36 -40.01
C VAL A 756 15.53 -15.18 -41.22
N VAL A 757 14.99 -14.68 -42.33
CA VAL A 757 15.69 -14.48 -43.60
C VAL A 757 15.79 -12.98 -43.88
N ASP A 758 16.97 -12.41 -43.66
CA ASP A 758 17.25 -11.03 -44.06
C ASP A 758 17.62 -10.98 -45.55
N THR A 759 17.25 -9.90 -46.24
CA THR A 759 17.76 -9.61 -47.60
C THR A 759 18.90 -8.60 -47.52
N VAL A 760 20.13 -9.08 -47.62
CA VAL A 760 21.34 -8.23 -47.59
C VAL A 760 21.85 -7.93 -49.00
N MET A 761 22.50 -6.77 -49.16
CA MET A 761 23.16 -6.40 -50.42
C MET A 761 24.62 -6.85 -50.38
N GLU A 762 24.97 -7.87 -51.15
CA GLU A 762 26.31 -8.45 -51.22
C GLU A 762 26.80 -8.38 -52.67
N ASN A 763 27.95 -7.73 -52.90
CA ASN A 763 28.51 -7.45 -54.24
C ASN A 763 27.49 -6.87 -55.25
N GLY A 764 26.61 -5.98 -54.79
CA GLY A 764 25.58 -5.33 -55.60
C GLY A 764 24.35 -6.18 -55.93
N LYS A 765 24.25 -7.40 -55.39
CA LYS A 765 23.07 -8.28 -55.53
C LYS A 765 22.35 -8.43 -54.20
N LYS A 766 21.02 -8.58 -54.25
CA LYS A 766 20.22 -9.02 -53.11
C LYS A 766 20.48 -10.50 -52.87
N VAL A 767 20.94 -10.85 -51.67
CA VAL A 767 21.18 -12.22 -51.22
C VAL A 767 20.34 -12.48 -49.96
N ALA A 768 19.61 -13.59 -49.95
CA ALA A 768 18.87 -14.03 -48.77
C ALA A 768 19.84 -14.70 -47.78
N LYS A 769 19.92 -14.16 -46.57
CA LYS A 769 20.80 -14.67 -45.50
C LYS A 769 19.98 -15.04 -44.28
N GLN A 770 20.09 -16.29 -43.84
CA GLN A 770 19.47 -16.74 -42.60
C GLN A 770 20.26 -16.22 -41.40
N ARG A 771 19.56 -15.70 -40.39
CA ARG A 771 20.09 -15.50 -39.03
C ARG A 771 19.21 -16.19 -38.01
N THR A 772 19.83 -16.61 -36.92
CA THR A 772 19.12 -17.14 -35.75
C THR A 772 18.83 -15.99 -34.78
N LEU A 773 17.56 -15.65 -34.65
CA LEU A 773 17.08 -14.72 -33.64
C LEU A 773 16.94 -15.48 -32.32
N LYS A 774 17.94 -15.31 -31.44
CA LYS A 774 17.94 -15.94 -30.10
C LYS A 774 17.43 -15.00 -29.02
N THR A 775 17.80 -13.72 -29.11
CA THR A 775 17.40 -12.69 -28.16
C THR A 775 16.75 -11.51 -28.86
N VAL A 776 15.94 -10.79 -28.10
CA VAL A 776 15.24 -9.56 -28.48
C VAL A 776 15.10 -8.63 -27.28
N LYS A 777 14.75 -7.37 -27.55
CA LYS A 777 14.17 -6.45 -26.56
C LYS A 777 12.91 -7.00 -25.92
N HIS A 778 12.50 -6.42 -24.79
CA HIS A 778 11.23 -6.76 -24.17
C HIS A 778 10.06 -6.42 -25.15
N PRO A 779 9.22 -7.39 -25.55
CA PRO A 779 8.26 -7.19 -26.64
C PRO A 779 7.03 -6.36 -26.24
N VAL A 780 6.87 -6.07 -24.94
CA VAL A 780 5.81 -5.22 -24.39
C VAL A 780 6.42 -3.93 -23.84
N LEU A 781 5.88 -2.79 -24.24
CA LEU A 781 6.35 -1.46 -23.86
C LEU A 781 5.88 -1.06 -22.45
N LYS A 782 6.49 -0.01 -21.85
CA LYS A 782 6.14 0.44 -20.48
C LYS A 782 4.68 0.88 -20.36
N ASN A 783 4.03 1.35 -21.43
CA ASN A 783 2.60 1.68 -21.48
C ASN A 783 1.65 0.46 -21.60
N GLY A 784 2.18 -0.76 -21.76
CA GLY A 784 1.40 -2.00 -21.95
C GLY A 784 1.19 -2.43 -23.40
N GLN A 785 1.60 -1.65 -24.40
CA GLN A 785 1.45 -2.03 -25.81
C GLN A 785 2.29 -3.28 -26.13
N PHE A 786 1.66 -4.30 -26.70
CA PHE A 786 2.28 -5.52 -27.21
C PHE A 786 1.91 -5.73 -28.67
N ASP A 787 2.90 -5.68 -29.57
CA ASP A 787 2.72 -5.80 -31.01
C ASP A 787 3.46 -7.03 -31.55
N PHE A 788 2.72 -7.96 -32.16
CA PHE A 788 3.27 -9.16 -32.80
C PHE A 788 3.02 -9.14 -34.31
N ASN A 789 4.11 -9.01 -35.07
CA ASN A 789 4.17 -9.23 -36.52
C ASN A 789 4.76 -10.64 -36.79
N PRO A 790 4.03 -11.56 -37.45
CA PRO A 790 4.53 -12.90 -37.80
C PRO A 790 5.86 -12.93 -38.56
N ASP A 791 6.10 -11.96 -39.45
CA ASP A 791 7.24 -12.02 -40.38
C ASP A 791 8.58 -11.70 -39.71
N ASP A 792 8.55 -10.84 -38.68
CA ASP A 792 9.73 -10.51 -37.85
C ASP A 792 10.25 -11.71 -37.05
N TYR A 793 9.42 -12.77 -36.94
CA TYR A 793 9.74 -14.05 -36.30
C TYR A 793 9.73 -15.24 -37.30
N GLY A 794 9.76 -14.95 -38.60
CA GLY A 794 9.97 -15.94 -39.66
C GLY A 794 8.74 -16.73 -40.09
N TYR A 795 7.53 -16.31 -39.70
CA TYR A 795 6.26 -16.93 -40.12
C TYR A 795 5.74 -16.34 -41.46
N TYR A 796 6.63 -16.25 -42.45
CA TYR A 796 6.35 -15.67 -43.78
C TYR A 796 5.20 -16.33 -44.55
N ASN A 797 4.81 -17.54 -44.15
CA ASN A 797 3.60 -18.20 -44.63
C ASN A 797 2.54 -18.14 -43.53
N LYS A 798 1.58 -17.22 -43.65
CA LYS A 798 0.52 -16.99 -42.65
C LYS A 798 -0.33 -18.23 -42.39
N LEU A 799 -0.42 -19.16 -43.36
CA LEU A 799 -1.10 -20.48 -43.23
C LEU A 799 -0.59 -21.35 -42.07
N ALA A 800 0.62 -21.10 -41.56
CA ALA A 800 1.12 -21.79 -40.36
C ALA A 800 0.38 -21.34 -39.08
N LEU A 801 0.04 -20.05 -38.99
CA LEU A 801 -0.66 -19.47 -37.85
C LEU A 801 -2.18 -19.46 -38.04
N GLN A 802 -2.64 -19.26 -39.26
CA GLN A 802 -4.02 -18.99 -39.64
C GLN A 802 -4.54 -20.08 -40.58
N LYS A 803 -5.69 -20.67 -40.26
CA LYS A 803 -6.34 -21.73 -41.02
C LYS A 803 -7.64 -21.24 -41.62
N ASP A 804 -8.09 -21.89 -42.68
CA ASP A 804 -9.48 -21.80 -43.13
C ASP A 804 -10.42 -22.16 -41.95
N ASN A 805 -11.51 -21.41 -41.77
CA ASN A 805 -12.50 -21.50 -40.68
C ASN A 805 -12.02 -20.91 -39.33
N GLN A 806 -12.35 -21.56 -38.21
CA GLN A 806 -12.16 -21.00 -36.87
C GLN A 806 -10.69 -20.99 -36.45
N ASN A 807 -10.19 -19.80 -36.19
CA ASN A 807 -8.86 -19.51 -35.67
C ASN A 807 -8.89 -19.21 -34.17
N THR A 808 -7.83 -19.62 -33.48
CA THR A 808 -7.65 -19.43 -32.04
C THR A 808 -6.24 -18.93 -31.75
N VAL A 809 -6.13 -17.80 -31.06
CA VAL A 809 -4.88 -17.35 -30.44
C VAL A 809 -5.04 -17.45 -28.92
N THR A 810 -4.20 -18.23 -28.25
CA THR A 810 -4.15 -18.25 -26.78
C THR A 810 -2.89 -17.51 -26.33
N ILE A 811 -3.03 -16.55 -25.41
CA ILE A 811 -1.93 -15.76 -24.87
C ILE A 811 -1.82 -16.02 -23.37
N SER A 812 -0.65 -16.47 -22.93
CA SER A 812 -0.30 -16.67 -21.52
C SER A 812 0.77 -15.66 -21.12
N THR A 813 0.60 -15.01 -19.97
CA THR A 813 1.52 -14.01 -19.43
C THR A 813 1.88 -14.34 -17.99
N VAL A 814 3.11 -13.98 -17.59
CA VAL A 814 3.64 -14.12 -16.22
C VAL A 814 4.37 -12.83 -15.86
N ASN A 815 4.00 -12.17 -14.76
CA ASN A 815 4.57 -10.89 -14.37
C ASN A 815 5.79 -10.99 -13.44
N LYS A 816 6.31 -9.83 -12.99
CA LYS A 816 7.54 -9.69 -12.19
C LYS A 816 7.55 -10.60 -10.95
N ILE A 817 6.41 -10.71 -10.25
CA ILE A 817 6.25 -11.52 -9.04
C ILE A 817 5.80 -12.96 -9.30
N GLY A 818 5.59 -13.35 -10.56
CA GLY A 818 5.17 -14.71 -10.93
C GLY A 818 3.66 -14.94 -11.00
N LEU A 819 2.83 -13.92 -10.81
CA LEU A 819 1.40 -14.04 -11.07
C LEU A 819 1.19 -14.24 -12.57
N SER A 820 0.38 -15.25 -12.91
CA SER A 820 0.12 -15.65 -14.29
C SER A 820 -1.35 -15.57 -14.66
N ASN A 821 -1.58 -15.37 -15.95
CA ASN A 821 -2.92 -15.43 -16.55
C ASN A 821 -2.84 -16.12 -17.92
N THR A 822 -3.98 -16.54 -18.45
CA THR A 822 -4.09 -17.04 -19.82
C THR A 822 -5.46 -16.70 -20.38
N GLN A 823 -5.46 -15.89 -21.43
CA GLN A 823 -6.64 -15.56 -22.20
C GLN A 823 -6.55 -16.17 -23.59
N ARG A 824 -7.69 -16.22 -24.26
CA ARG A 824 -7.83 -16.71 -25.63
C ARG A 824 -8.48 -15.61 -26.46
N PHE A 825 -8.36 -15.69 -27.77
CA PHE A 825 -9.04 -14.86 -28.76
C PHE A 825 -9.50 -15.76 -29.91
N TYR A 826 -10.73 -15.56 -30.39
CA TYR A 826 -11.27 -16.29 -31.54
C TYR A 826 -11.47 -15.38 -32.74
N SER A 827 -11.07 -15.86 -33.91
CA SER A 827 -11.46 -15.30 -35.19
C SER A 827 -11.97 -16.40 -36.14
N ILE A 828 -12.58 -16.00 -37.24
CA ILE A 828 -13.12 -16.86 -38.30
C ILE A 828 -12.63 -16.29 -39.63
N ALA A 829 -12.01 -17.14 -40.45
CA ALA A 829 -11.62 -16.86 -41.83
C ALA A 829 -12.44 -17.75 -42.77
#